data_AF-A0A844ITS4-F1
#
_entry.id   AF-A0A844ITS4-F1
#
_cell.length_a   1.000
_cell.length_b   1.000
_cell.length_c   1.000
_cell.angle_alpha   90.00
_cell.angle_beta   90.00
_cell.angle_gamma   90.00
#
_symmetry.space_group_name_H-M   'P 1'
#
loop_
_entity.id
_entity.type
_entity.pdbx_description
1 polymer ?
#
loop_
_entity_poly.entity_id
_entity_poly.type
_entity_poly.pdbx_seq_one_letter_code
_entity_poly.pdbx_strand_id
1 'polypeptide(L)'
;MIISNSAVILFICIFAIFLFPIPTFAVPNEPITLTWELLQERVKTPILRDGNLTVDLRKMVIDLRPENGIFRDDFYQLLRKELQKTGATALGLDLSNSVIEGDFYGSDLGLRTPVYAQGIAQIFTPMEREQLESLRSVCLQSLTRAFPNSKDCKSLLNNQSNNSSSISVFRGALIMVESRFNGEVKFPNTFFLQSVNIQGANFLKPTNWEESRFSRTVSFNGAIFHALSSFQGSIFFDKANFQNVKFLDATNFQGDVFCDDAKFNQGKFQQIVRFNSSYWQENADFSSVIFNNQVNFNRANFHQFLFMKDAIFKQGLIFRESEFNQSVDLQSASILNQADFSDVNFAETAFLNVSDLVFNSNQAKILGNVGEIGKKLIVPTLRGNQNILRNLSQNFRLQQQVSDANQLEYTKQRLRLIELSHQLIAININTAAVNRLINLGFSATQAAEIYQYRQIKHFRNISELLVLADVNLEIYNQLSDRIIATEPLVFSGWVVRSLSWLLLSLLLLLSGYGTNFWLVFGVGGVVISCFGVLFWLVDRYRRLSPVAIVPRYYETVCILLSFICLISGSLLAIFRNSGNPWLTLLCLFFIIFPLPGILLWRLYQQGRYHDLMDISYFREDGTLRQLRLLIGRLPVIPRNPSFRERYMPLLWDKRWNWLNYYDFSLNNLVRLGFNDIRLRDEHLPGIISTLAWYQWSLGLLYIILAGWTLSRTIPGLNLLIYLK
;
A
#
# COMPACT_ATOMS: atom_id res chain seq x y z
N MET A 1 -83.08 -11.01 -38.04
CA MET A 1 -83.22 -10.06 -36.91
C MET A 1 -82.18 -10.43 -35.85
N ILE A 2 -80.98 -9.84 -36.02
CA ILE A 2 -79.91 -9.57 -35.05
C ILE A 2 -79.53 -10.71 -34.08
N ILE A 3 -78.80 -11.71 -34.59
CA ILE A 3 -77.87 -12.51 -33.79
C ILE A 3 -76.61 -11.64 -33.61
N SER A 4 -76.13 -11.54 -32.39
CA SER A 4 -75.15 -10.55 -31.94
C SER A 4 -73.80 -10.67 -32.67
N ASN A 5 -73.30 -9.53 -33.14
CA ASN A 5 -71.99 -9.35 -33.79
C ASN A 5 -70.80 -9.85 -32.94
N SER A 6 -71.00 -10.20 -31.67
CA SER A 6 -69.96 -10.63 -30.75
C SER A 6 -69.46 -12.06 -31.03
N ALA A 7 -70.34 -12.97 -31.49
CA ALA A 7 -69.97 -14.37 -31.70
C ALA A 7 -69.18 -14.60 -32.99
N VAL A 8 -69.50 -13.83 -34.04
CA VAL A 8 -68.80 -13.92 -35.33
C VAL A 8 -67.39 -13.32 -35.24
N ILE A 9 -67.21 -12.24 -34.48
CA ILE A 9 -65.88 -11.64 -34.26
C ILE A 9 -64.98 -12.58 -33.44
N LEU A 10 -65.52 -13.27 -32.43
CA LEU A 10 -64.74 -14.24 -31.66
C LEU A 10 -64.30 -15.43 -32.50
N PHE A 11 -65.16 -15.92 -33.40
CA PHE A 11 -64.83 -17.04 -34.29
C PHE A 11 -63.80 -16.64 -35.36
N ILE A 12 -63.88 -15.41 -35.90
CA ILE A 12 -62.90 -14.89 -36.85
C ILE A 12 -61.53 -14.63 -36.18
N CYS A 13 -61.50 -14.17 -34.92
CA CYS A 13 -60.24 -14.01 -34.18
C CYS A 13 -59.58 -15.35 -33.84
N ILE A 14 -60.36 -16.39 -33.50
CA ILE A 14 -59.82 -17.74 -33.23
C ILE A 14 -59.30 -18.38 -34.53
N PHE A 15 -59.98 -18.17 -35.67
CA PHE A 15 -59.52 -18.68 -36.96
C PHE A 15 -58.29 -17.93 -37.49
N ALA A 16 -58.16 -16.63 -37.20
CA ALA A 16 -56.98 -15.83 -37.55
C ALA A 16 -55.71 -16.28 -36.80
N ILE A 17 -55.84 -16.80 -35.57
CA ILE A 17 -54.69 -17.35 -34.81
C ILE A 17 -54.16 -18.66 -35.42
N PHE A 18 -55.00 -19.42 -36.14
CA PHE A 18 -54.61 -20.65 -36.83
C PHE A 18 -54.05 -20.42 -38.26
N LEU A 19 -54.14 -19.20 -38.80
CA LEU A 19 -53.71 -18.86 -40.17
C LEU A 19 -52.36 -18.13 -40.24
N PHE A 20 -51.73 -17.80 -39.11
CA PHE A 20 -50.36 -17.33 -39.10
C PHE A 20 -49.40 -18.53 -39.00
N PRO A 21 -48.40 -18.66 -39.89
CA PRO A 21 -47.35 -19.64 -39.68
C PRO A 21 -46.65 -19.28 -38.37
N ILE A 22 -46.69 -20.21 -37.41
CA ILE A 22 -45.77 -20.19 -36.29
C ILE A 22 -44.37 -20.11 -36.91
N PRO A 23 -43.51 -19.13 -36.54
CA PRO A 23 -42.12 -19.19 -36.97
C PRO A 23 -41.58 -20.52 -36.45
N THR A 24 -41.30 -21.44 -37.36
CA THR A 24 -40.53 -22.64 -37.05
C THR A 24 -39.25 -22.13 -36.43
N PHE A 25 -39.13 -22.25 -35.11
CA PHE A 25 -37.84 -22.24 -34.47
C PHE A 25 -37.00 -23.23 -35.28
N ALA A 26 -35.95 -22.71 -35.91
CA ALA A 26 -34.98 -23.52 -36.61
C ALA A 26 -34.62 -24.69 -35.67
N VAL A 27 -34.81 -25.91 -36.18
CA VAL A 27 -34.25 -27.11 -35.56
C VAL A 27 -32.79 -26.75 -35.22
N PRO A 28 -32.33 -26.90 -33.98
CA PRO A 28 -30.92 -26.66 -33.68
C PRO A 28 -30.14 -27.56 -34.64
N ASN A 29 -29.33 -26.96 -35.53
CA ASN A 29 -28.46 -27.70 -36.42
C ASN A 29 -27.77 -28.78 -35.58
N GLU A 30 -28.10 -30.05 -35.80
CA GLU A 30 -27.41 -31.14 -35.14
C GLU A 30 -25.91 -30.97 -35.41
N PRO A 31 -25.06 -31.04 -34.38
CA PRO A 31 -23.64 -30.82 -34.57
C PRO A 31 -23.09 -31.90 -35.50
N ILE A 32 -22.49 -31.47 -36.60
CA ILE A 32 -22.02 -32.36 -37.67
C ILE A 32 -20.83 -33.16 -37.12
N THR A 33 -20.92 -34.49 -37.13
CA THR A 33 -19.79 -35.35 -36.78
C THR A 33 -18.74 -35.28 -37.87
N LEU A 34 -17.49 -34.99 -37.49
CA LEU A 34 -16.38 -34.89 -38.44
C LEU A 34 -16.04 -36.29 -38.98
N THR A 35 -16.34 -36.54 -40.25
CA THR A 35 -15.89 -37.75 -40.95
C THR A 35 -14.51 -37.52 -41.58
N TRP A 36 -13.85 -38.62 -41.97
CA TRP A 36 -12.54 -38.57 -42.63
C TRP A 36 -12.58 -37.79 -43.94
N GLU A 37 -13.62 -37.99 -44.76
CA GLU A 37 -13.78 -37.32 -46.06
C GLU A 37 -13.93 -35.81 -45.87
N LEU A 38 -14.75 -35.41 -44.88
CA LEU A 38 -14.96 -34.00 -44.56
C LEU A 38 -13.68 -33.35 -44.04
N LEU A 39 -12.89 -34.03 -43.20
CA LEU A 39 -11.59 -33.54 -42.76
C LEU A 39 -10.64 -33.31 -43.95
N GLN A 40 -10.58 -34.26 -44.90
CA GLN A 40 -9.76 -34.10 -46.11
C GLN A 40 -10.19 -32.91 -46.96
N GLU A 41 -11.50 -32.67 -47.09
CA GLU A 41 -12.06 -31.54 -47.81
C GLU A 41 -11.68 -30.21 -47.14
N ARG A 42 -11.89 -30.09 -45.82
CA ARG A 42 -11.61 -28.86 -45.05
C ARG A 42 -10.12 -28.51 -45.04
N VAL A 43 -9.26 -29.52 -45.00
CA VAL A 43 -7.81 -29.32 -45.07
C VAL A 43 -7.36 -28.83 -46.45
N LYS A 44 -8.02 -29.25 -47.53
CA LYS A 44 -7.74 -28.77 -48.90
C LYS A 44 -8.33 -27.38 -49.19
N THR A 45 -9.30 -26.93 -48.40
CA THR A 45 -10.04 -25.66 -48.61
C THR A 45 -9.92 -24.73 -47.39
N PRO A 46 -8.71 -24.28 -47.03
CA PRO A 46 -8.51 -23.43 -45.86
C PRO A 46 -9.15 -22.04 -46.06
N ILE A 47 -9.67 -21.46 -44.98
CA ILE A 47 -10.30 -20.14 -44.99
C ILE A 47 -9.35 -19.09 -44.41
N LEU A 48 -9.47 -17.85 -44.89
CA LEU A 48 -8.76 -16.71 -44.33
C LEU A 48 -9.51 -16.19 -43.09
N ARG A 49 -8.87 -16.24 -41.92
CA ARG A 49 -9.42 -15.72 -40.66
C ARG A 49 -8.36 -14.89 -39.94
N ASP A 50 -8.71 -13.65 -39.61
CA ASP A 50 -7.81 -12.67 -38.98
C ASP A 50 -6.45 -12.54 -39.70
N GLY A 51 -6.47 -12.63 -41.04
CA GLY A 51 -5.28 -12.53 -41.90
C GLY A 51 -4.48 -13.83 -42.06
N ASN A 52 -4.83 -14.91 -41.36
CA ASN A 52 -4.15 -16.21 -41.43
C ASN A 52 -5.01 -17.26 -42.16
N LEU A 53 -4.38 -18.13 -42.96
CA LEU A 53 -5.06 -19.31 -43.51
C LEU A 53 -5.30 -20.32 -42.39
N THR A 54 -6.52 -20.86 -42.27
CA THR A 54 -6.94 -21.72 -41.17
C THR A 54 -7.78 -22.88 -41.66
N VAL A 55 -7.57 -24.08 -41.10
CA VAL A 55 -8.46 -25.23 -41.30
C VAL A 55 -9.72 -25.01 -40.48
N ASP A 56 -10.85 -24.86 -41.16
CA ASP A 56 -12.16 -24.66 -40.53
C ASP A 56 -12.76 -25.99 -40.08
N LEU A 57 -12.74 -26.26 -38.78
CA LEU A 57 -13.42 -27.39 -38.14
C LEU A 57 -14.47 -26.90 -37.13
N ARG A 58 -15.12 -25.77 -37.40
CA ARG A 58 -16.12 -25.17 -36.50
C ARG A 58 -17.44 -25.91 -36.46
N LYS A 59 -18.12 -25.85 -35.30
CA LYS A 59 -19.45 -26.46 -35.08
C LYS A 59 -19.48 -27.97 -35.37
N MET A 60 -18.36 -28.65 -35.15
CA MET A 60 -18.19 -30.09 -35.41
C MET A 60 -18.13 -30.89 -34.10
N VAL A 61 -18.53 -32.16 -34.16
CA VAL A 61 -18.19 -33.15 -33.14
C VAL A 61 -17.00 -33.97 -33.65
N ILE A 62 -15.88 -33.93 -32.93
CA ILE A 62 -14.64 -34.62 -33.27
C ILE A 62 -14.45 -35.76 -32.26
N ASP A 63 -14.58 -37.00 -32.71
CA ASP A 63 -14.49 -38.18 -31.85
C ASP A 63 -13.08 -38.79 -31.85
N LEU A 64 -12.28 -38.43 -30.84
CA LEU A 64 -10.91 -38.88 -30.61
C LEU A 64 -10.82 -39.93 -29.49
N ARG A 65 -11.95 -40.53 -29.08
CA ARG A 65 -11.95 -41.53 -28.01
C ARG A 65 -11.22 -42.81 -28.45
N PRO A 66 -10.70 -43.62 -27.52
CA PRO A 66 -9.98 -44.85 -27.85
C PRO A 66 -10.80 -45.84 -28.70
N GLU A 67 -12.13 -45.82 -28.58
CA GLU A 67 -13.04 -46.67 -29.37
C GLU A 67 -12.99 -46.32 -30.87
N ASN A 68 -12.65 -45.08 -31.22
CA ASN A 68 -12.49 -44.60 -32.60
C ASN A 68 -11.01 -44.36 -32.96
N GLY A 69 -10.14 -45.28 -32.55
CA GLY A 69 -8.69 -45.14 -32.67
C GLY A 69 -8.17 -44.93 -34.10
N ILE A 70 -8.80 -45.55 -35.10
CA ILE A 70 -8.39 -45.42 -36.51
C ILE A 70 -8.56 -43.98 -36.99
N PHE A 71 -9.76 -43.42 -36.83
CA PHE A 71 -10.04 -42.02 -37.20
C PHE A 71 -9.16 -41.05 -36.41
N ARG A 72 -8.96 -41.31 -35.12
CA ARG A 72 -8.08 -40.49 -34.26
C ARG A 72 -6.66 -40.43 -34.84
N ASP A 73 -6.08 -41.57 -35.19
CA ASP A 73 -4.71 -41.64 -35.69
C ASP A 73 -4.59 -40.98 -37.08
N ASP A 74 -5.56 -41.21 -37.96
CA ASP A 74 -5.67 -40.56 -39.28
C ASP A 74 -5.85 -39.03 -39.14
N PHE A 75 -6.65 -38.57 -38.18
CA PHE A 75 -6.89 -37.16 -37.86
C PHE A 75 -5.57 -36.46 -37.50
N TYR A 76 -4.81 -37.03 -36.55
CA TYR A 76 -3.51 -36.46 -36.16
C TYR A 76 -2.50 -36.54 -37.31
N GLN A 77 -2.44 -37.65 -38.04
CA GLN A 77 -1.48 -37.81 -39.14
C GLN A 77 -1.71 -36.79 -40.27
N LEU A 78 -2.97 -36.56 -40.66
CA LEU A 78 -3.31 -35.61 -41.71
C LEU A 78 -3.04 -34.17 -41.27
N LEU A 79 -3.54 -33.76 -40.10
CA LEU A 79 -3.34 -32.40 -39.60
C LEU A 79 -1.85 -32.12 -39.35
N ARG A 80 -1.11 -33.07 -38.79
CA ARG A 80 0.34 -32.95 -38.59
C ARG A 80 1.07 -32.71 -39.91
N LYS A 81 0.73 -33.44 -40.97
CA LYS A 81 1.35 -33.28 -42.30
C LYS A 81 1.14 -31.88 -42.89
N GLU A 82 0.00 -31.26 -42.62
CA GLU A 82 -0.39 -29.99 -43.23
C GLU A 82 0.00 -28.77 -42.39
N LEU A 83 -0.18 -28.84 -41.06
CA LEU A 83 0.21 -27.79 -40.11
C LEU A 83 1.74 -27.63 -39.98
N GLN A 84 2.51 -28.69 -40.26
CA GLN A 84 3.98 -28.65 -40.20
C GLN A 84 4.64 -28.09 -41.47
N LYS A 85 3.89 -27.86 -42.56
CA LYS A 85 4.47 -27.36 -43.83
C LYS A 85 5.10 -25.99 -43.66
N THR A 86 6.25 -25.80 -44.29
CA THR A 86 6.94 -24.52 -44.41
C THR A 86 6.38 -23.75 -45.62
N GLY A 87 5.90 -22.53 -45.40
CA GLY A 87 5.31 -21.70 -46.45
C GLY A 87 5.12 -20.25 -45.99
N ALA A 88 4.82 -19.33 -46.93
CA ALA A 88 4.68 -17.89 -46.65
C ALA A 88 3.55 -17.54 -45.67
N THR A 89 2.53 -18.38 -45.57
CA THR A 89 1.43 -18.27 -44.58
C THR A 89 1.24 -19.63 -43.91
N ALA A 90 1.57 -19.74 -42.63
CA ALA A 90 1.36 -20.97 -41.87
C ALA A 90 -0.13 -21.25 -41.69
N LEU A 91 -0.51 -22.51 -41.87
CA LEU A 91 -1.89 -22.96 -41.71
C LEU A 91 -2.23 -23.06 -40.21
N GLY A 92 -3.29 -22.39 -39.78
CA GLY A 92 -3.84 -22.48 -38.42
C GLY A 92 -4.97 -23.51 -38.31
N LEU A 93 -5.50 -23.67 -37.10
CA LEU A 93 -6.56 -24.62 -36.77
C LEU A 93 -7.69 -23.92 -36.02
N ASP A 94 -8.91 -24.08 -36.50
CA ASP A 94 -10.10 -23.47 -35.93
C ASP A 94 -11.14 -24.52 -35.50
N LEU A 95 -11.27 -24.69 -34.19
CA LEU A 95 -12.19 -25.59 -33.49
C LEU A 95 -13.34 -24.82 -32.84
N SER A 96 -13.66 -23.59 -33.31
CA SER A 96 -14.68 -22.77 -32.64
C SER A 96 -16.05 -23.46 -32.62
N ASN A 97 -16.76 -23.39 -31.49
CA ASN A 97 -18.08 -23.98 -31.29
C ASN A 97 -18.12 -25.52 -31.49
N SER A 98 -16.96 -26.20 -31.42
CA SER A 98 -16.86 -27.64 -31.64
C SER A 98 -16.82 -28.41 -30.32
N VAL A 99 -17.21 -29.69 -30.38
CA VAL A 99 -17.14 -30.63 -29.26
C VAL A 99 -16.07 -31.67 -29.57
N ILE A 100 -15.09 -31.82 -28.69
CA ILE A 100 -14.00 -32.78 -28.83
C ILE A 100 -14.21 -33.88 -27.78
N GLU A 101 -14.48 -35.09 -28.25
CA GLU A 101 -14.63 -36.29 -27.43
C GLU A 101 -13.29 -37.02 -27.33
N GLY A 102 -12.86 -37.39 -26.13
CA GLY A 102 -11.55 -38.00 -25.90
C GLY A 102 -10.40 -36.99 -25.74
N ASP A 103 -9.19 -37.51 -25.60
CA ASP A 103 -8.00 -36.71 -25.30
C ASP A 103 -7.47 -35.97 -26.54
N PHE A 104 -7.15 -34.69 -26.35
CA PHE A 104 -6.59 -33.81 -27.37
C PHE A 104 -5.10 -33.53 -27.14
N TYR A 105 -4.23 -34.22 -27.88
CA TYR A 105 -2.77 -34.09 -27.86
C TYR A 105 -2.33 -33.02 -28.86
N GLY A 106 -2.59 -31.75 -28.55
CA GLY A 106 -2.25 -30.63 -29.42
C GLY A 106 -0.75 -30.45 -29.67
N SER A 107 0.11 -30.90 -28.74
CA SER A 107 1.57 -30.94 -28.94
C SER A 107 2.01 -31.83 -30.11
N ASP A 108 1.21 -32.80 -30.53
CA ASP A 108 1.57 -33.73 -31.62
C ASP A 108 1.29 -33.15 -33.01
N LEU A 109 0.50 -32.08 -33.07
CA LEU A 109 0.21 -31.33 -34.30
C LEU A 109 1.36 -30.39 -34.68
N GLY A 110 2.14 -29.92 -33.70
CA GLY A 110 3.29 -29.05 -33.92
C GLY A 110 4.54 -29.78 -34.41
N LEU A 111 5.46 -29.04 -35.05
CA LEU A 111 6.74 -29.56 -35.51
C LEU A 111 7.67 -29.80 -34.32
N ARG A 112 8.04 -31.06 -34.05
CA ARG A 112 9.04 -31.38 -33.02
C ARG A 112 10.44 -31.05 -33.53
N THR A 113 11.11 -30.10 -32.88
CA THR A 113 12.48 -29.67 -33.21
C THR A 113 13.33 -29.63 -31.95
N PRO A 114 14.65 -29.91 -32.02
CA PRO A 114 15.55 -29.59 -30.92
C PRO A 114 15.58 -28.08 -30.69
N VAL A 115 15.87 -27.67 -29.44
CA VAL A 115 15.92 -26.26 -28.99
C VAL A 115 17.25 -25.55 -29.41
N TYR A 116 18.23 -26.24 -30.03
CA TYR A 116 19.59 -25.72 -30.28
C TYR A 116 20.00 -25.42 -31.73
N ALA A 117 20.83 -24.36 -31.82
CA ALA A 117 21.10 -23.47 -32.95
C ALA A 117 21.84 -24.02 -34.18
N GLN A 118 22.48 -25.19 -34.14
CA GLN A 118 23.24 -25.66 -35.31
C GLN A 118 22.35 -26.34 -36.38
N GLY A 119 21.13 -26.77 -36.04
CA GLY A 119 20.18 -27.42 -36.97
C GLY A 119 18.87 -26.66 -37.25
N ILE A 120 18.47 -25.71 -36.38
CA ILE A 120 17.22 -24.94 -36.49
C ILE A 120 17.22 -24.03 -37.74
N ALA A 121 18.40 -23.55 -38.15
CA ALA A 121 18.57 -22.45 -39.11
C ALA A 121 18.02 -22.73 -40.52
N GLN A 122 17.69 -23.97 -40.88
CA GLN A 122 17.20 -24.29 -42.23
C GLN A 122 15.70 -24.61 -42.31
N ILE A 123 15.06 -24.93 -41.18
CA ILE A 123 13.64 -25.36 -41.16
C ILE A 123 12.68 -24.18 -40.89
N PHE A 124 13.19 -23.09 -40.33
CA PHE A 124 12.41 -21.90 -39.97
C PHE A 124 12.70 -20.72 -40.89
N THR A 125 11.66 -19.92 -41.18
CA THR A 125 11.78 -18.65 -41.90
C THR A 125 12.55 -17.62 -41.05
N PRO A 126 13.10 -16.55 -41.66
CA PRO A 126 13.84 -15.52 -40.91
C PRO A 126 13.05 -14.89 -39.75
N MET A 127 11.75 -14.61 -39.96
CA MET A 127 10.86 -14.05 -38.93
C MET A 127 10.67 -15.00 -37.75
N GLU A 128 10.51 -16.30 -38.01
CA GLU A 128 10.38 -17.32 -36.95
C GLU A 128 11.67 -17.48 -36.15
N ARG A 129 12.84 -17.30 -36.79
CA ARG A 129 14.14 -17.32 -36.10
C ARG A 129 14.30 -16.14 -35.15
N GLU A 130 13.87 -14.95 -35.53
CA GLU A 130 13.89 -13.77 -34.66
C GLU A 130 13.03 -13.98 -33.40
N GLN A 131 11.83 -14.58 -33.55
CA GLN A 131 11.00 -14.97 -32.42
C GLN A 131 11.70 -16.00 -31.51
N LEU A 132 12.39 -16.99 -32.08
CA LEU A 132 13.21 -17.97 -31.34
C LEU A 132 14.42 -17.33 -30.64
N GLU A 133 15.01 -16.28 -31.20
CA GLU A 133 16.10 -15.53 -30.57
C GLU A 133 15.61 -14.65 -29.41
N SER A 134 14.40 -14.08 -29.51
CA SER A 134 13.78 -13.33 -28.41
C SER A 134 13.64 -14.20 -27.15
N LEU A 135 13.28 -15.47 -27.31
CA LEU A 135 13.26 -16.49 -26.25
C LEU A 135 14.59 -16.64 -25.52
N ARG A 136 15.70 -16.64 -26.27
CA ARG A 136 17.05 -16.73 -25.69
C ARG A 136 17.32 -15.51 -24.81
N SER A 137 16.96 -14.31 -25.27
CA SER A 137 17.17 -13.09 -24.47
C SER A 137 16.36 -13.10 -23.17
N VAL A 138 15.08 -13.49 -23.22
CA VAL A 138 14.20 -13.56 -22.04
C VAL A 138 14.67 -14.66 -21.06
N CYS A 139 15.08 -15.84 -21.56
CA CYS A 139 15.70 -16.86 -20.72
C CYS A 139 17.00 -16.36 -20.06
N LEU A 140 17.88 -15.67 -20.80
CA LEU A 140 19.12 -15.14 -20.24
C LEU A 140 18.85 -14.05 -19.19
N GLN A 141 17.89 -13.17 -19.42
CA GLN A 141 17.48 -12.16 -18.45
C GLN A 141 16.87 -12.80 -17.19
N SER A 142 16.03 -13.83 -17.32
CA SER A 142 15.44 -14.54 -16.17
C SER A 142 16.48 -15.32 -15.36
N LEU A 143 17.52 -15.84 -16.00
CA LEU A 143 18.66 -16.50 -15.34
C LEU A 143 19.51 -15.53 -14.51
N THR A 144 19.70 -14.28 -14.95
CA THR A 144 20.42 -13.27 -14.16
C THR A 144 19.70 -12.86 -12.87
N ARG A 145 18.40 -13.17 -12.75
CA ARG A 145 17.54 -12.80 -11.61
C ARG A 145 17.07 -13.99 -10.77
N ALA A 146 17.84 -15.09 -10.81
CA ALA A 146 17.69 -16.28 -9.95
C ALA A 146 16.39 -17.07 -10.11
N PHE A 147 16.02 -17.44 -11.35
CA PHE A 147 15.03 -18.50 -11.62
C PHE A 147 15.69 -19.78 -12.15
N PRO A 148 15.82 -20.85 -11.35
CA PRO A 148 16.52 -22.07 -11.79
C PRO A 148 15.61 -23.19 -12.33
N ASN A 149 14.30 -22.99 -12.54
CA ASN A 149 13.39 -24.15 -12.70
C ASN A 149 12.78 -24.41 -14.08
N SER A 150 12.92 -23.53 -15.08
CA SER A 150 12.60 -23.99 -16.45
C SER A 150 13.72 -24.92 -16.91
N LYS A 151 13.37 -26.17 -17.25
CA LYS A 151 14.36 -27.17 -17.71
C LYS A 151 15.12 -26.67 -18.93
N ASP A 152 14.45 -25.86 -19.75
CA ASP A 152 15.00 -25.31 -20.98
C ASP A 152 15.94 -24.12 -20.77
N CYS A 153 15.72 -23.20 -19.82
CA CYS A 153 16.72 -22.15 -19.58
C CYS A 153 18.01 -22.73 -18.96
N LYS A 154 17.93 -23.82 -18.18
CA LYS A 154 19.11 -24.55 -17.69
C LYS A 154 19.87 -25.26 -18.81
N SER A 155 19.16 -25.90 -19.74
CA SER A 155 19.83 -26.53 -20.89
C SER A 155 20.53 -25.47 -21.76
N LEU A 156 19.99 -24.24 -21.84
CA LEU A 156 20.58 -23.14 -22.64
C LEU A 156 21.95 -22.68 -22.15
N LEU A 157 22.28 -22.97 -20.89
CA LEU A 157 23.56 -22.64 -20.25
C LEU A 157 24.59 -23.76 -20.33
N ASN A 158 24.18 -25.00 -20.61
CA ASN A 158 25.06 -26.15 -20.53
C ASN A 158 25.63 -26.49 -21.91
N ASN A 159 26.95 -26.35 -22.09
CA ASN A 159 27.65 -26.69 -23.33
C ASN A 159 27.69 -28.20 -23.65
N GLN A 160 27.09 -29.06 -22.81
CA GLN A 160 27.04 -30.50 -23.00
C GLN A 160 25.60 -30.99 -23.19
N SER A 161 25.37 -31.54 -24.38
CA SER A 161 24.11 -32.05 -24.92
C SER A 161 23.65 -33.36 -24.23
N ASN A 162 23.27 -33.31 -22.95
CA ASN A 162 22.61 -34.45 -22.33
C ASN A 162 21.09 -34.21 -22.27
N ASN A 163 20.40 -34.92 -23.16
CA ASN A 163 18.96 -34.98 -23.43
C ASN A 163 18.38 -33.71 -24.08
N SER A 164 18.38 -33.71 -25.43
CA SER A 164 17.65 -32.75 -26.24
C SER A 164 16.16 -32.76 -25.88
N SER A 165 15.70 -31.80 -25.07
CA SER A 165 14.27 -31.52 -24.98
C SER A 165 13.82 -31.03 -26.36
N SER A 166 13.02 -31.84 -27.05
CA SER A 166 12.39 -31.41 -28.30
C SER A 166 11.21 -30.52 -27.95
N ILE A 167 11.16 -29.32 -28.51
CA ILE A 167 10.02 -28.41 -28.39
C ILE A 167 9.06 -28.68 -29.56
N SER A 168 7.75 -28.62 -29.31
CA SER A 168 6.74 -28.68 -30.37
C SER A 168 6.44 -27.28 -30.86
N VAL A 169 6.62 -26.99 -32.16
CA VAL A 169 6.36 -25.65 -32.73
C VAL A 169 5.06 -25.66 -33.51
N PHE A 170 4.09 -24.90 -33.03
CA PHE A 170 2.79 -24.68 -33.67
C PHE A 170 2.86 -23.36 -34.46
N ARG A 171 2.94 -23.45 -35.78
CA ARG A 171 3.21 -22.29 -36.66
C ARG A 171 2.00 -21.39 -36.91
N GLY A 172 0.81 -21.98 -37.04
CA GLY A 172 -0.42 -21.24 -37.36
C GLY A 172 -1.16 -20.75 -36.11
N ALA A 173 -2.23 -19.98 -36.30
CA ALA A 173 -3.11 -19.59 -35.20
C ALA A 173 -3.92 -20.79 -34.69
N LEU A 174 -4.18 -20.83 -33.38
CA LEU A 174 -5.06 -21.83 -32.75
C LEU A 174 -6.30 -21.15 -32.21
N ILE A 175 -7.48 -21.53 -32.71
CA ILE A 175 -8.76 -20.94 -32.34
C ILE A 175 -9.66 -22.04 -31.78
N MET A 176 -10.13 -21.86 -30.54
CA MET A 176 -10.95 -22.80 -29.76
C MET A 176 -12.09 -22.04 -29.06
N VAL A 177 -12.67 -21.05 -29.75
CA VAL A 177 -13.68 -20.17 -29.18
C VAL A 177 -14.98 -20.93 -28.93
N GLU A 178 -15.51 -20.88 -27.71
CA GLU A 178 -16.75 -21.55 -27.30
C GLU A 178 -16.75 -23.07 -27.57
N SER A 179 -15.57 -23.68 -27.65
CA SER A 179 -15.42 -25.13 -27.84
C SER A 179 -15.54 -25.90 -26.52
N ARG A 180 -15.92 -27.17 -26.58
CA ARG A 180 -16.01 -28.06 -25.42
C ARG A 180 -15.08 -29.26 -25.58
N PHE A 181 -14.22 -29.50 -24.60
CA PHE A 181 -13.33 -30.65 -24.53
C PHE A 181 -13.76 -31.60 -23.40
N ASN A 182 -14.10 -32.83 -23.77
CA ASN A 182 -14.53 -33.85 -22.81
C ASN A 182 -13.39 -34.74 -22.28
N GLY A 183 -12.24 -34.79 -22.98
CA GLY A 183 -11.01 -35.43 -22.52
C GLY A 183 -9.89 -34.44 -22.16
N GLU A 184 -8.70 -34.96 -21.85
CA GLU A 184 -7.54 -34.15 -21.46
C GLU A 184 -7.02 -33.29 -22.63
N VAL A 185 -6.52 -32.09 -22.34
CA VAL A 185 -5.91 -31.22 -23.37
C VAL A 185 -4.45 -31.00 -23.06
N LYS A 186 -3.57 -31.37 -24.00
CA LYS A 186 -2.11 -31.40 -23.78
C LYS A 186 -1.35 -30.59 -24.83
N PHE A 187 -0.70 -29.54 -24.36
CA PHE A 187 0.28 -28.73 -25.07
C PHE A 187 1.59 -28.56 -24.28
N PRO A 188 2.15 -29.60 -23.64
CA PRO A 188 3.41 -29.43 -22.91
C PRO A 188 4.54 -29.05 -23.88
N ASN A 189 5.45 -28.19 -23.44
CA ASN A 189 6.61 -27.72 -24.19
C ASN A 189 6.26 -27.33 -25.64
N THR A 190 5.19 -26.56 -25.81
CA THR A 190 4.69 -26.12 -27.13
C THR A 190 4.96 -24.63 -27.34
N PHE A 191 5.50 -24.26 -28.50
CA PHE A 191 5.71 -22.88 -28.91
C PHE A 191 4.71 -22.48 -29.98
N PHE A 192 3.83 -21.55 -29.65
CA PHE A 192 2.87 -20.95 -30.56
C PHE A 192 3.47 -19.68 -31.18
N LEU A 193 3.69 -19.70 -32.50
CA LEU A 193 4.26 -18.55 -33.23
C LEU A 193 3.21 -17.47 -33.53
N GLN A 194 1.94 -17.86 -33.55
CA GLN A 194 0.78 -17.01 -33.82
C GLN A 194 -0.17 -16.99 -32.63
N SER A 195 -1.22 -16.16 -32.72
CA SER A 195 -2.19 -15.97 -31.64
C SER A 195 -2.95 -17.25 -31.28
N VAL A 196 -3.25 -17.39 -29.99
CA VAL A 196 -4.06 -18.49 -29.46
C VAL A 196 -5.33 -17.91 -28.83
N ASN A 197 -6.50 -18.29 -29.35
CA ASN A 197 -7.79 -17.76 -28.90
C ASN A 197 -8.69 -18.88 -28.38
N ILE A 198 -8.91 -18.90 -27.07
CA ILE A 198 -9.60 -19.93 -26.29
C ILE A 198 -10.79 -19.27 -25.54
N GLN A 199 -11.34 -18.20 -26.11
CA GLN A 199 -12.42 -17.45 -25.47
C GLN A 199 -13.65 -18.34 -25.25
N GLY A 200 -14.16 -18.40 -24.02
CA GLY A 200 -15.38 -19.14 -23.66
C GLY A 200 -15.27 -20.66 -23.78
N ALA A 201 -14.07 -21.22 -23.99
CA ALA A 201 -13.89 -22.67 -24.09
C ALA A 201 -14.17 -23.38 -22.75
N ASN A 202 -14.65 -24.62 -22.81
CA ASN A 202 -14.93 -25.44 -21.64
C ASN A 202 -14.08 -26.72 -21.65
N PHE A 203 -13.24 -26.87 -20.63
CA PHE A 203 -12.37 -28.04 -20.43
C PHE A 203 -12.86 -28.86 -19.22
N LEU A 204 -13.36 -30.08 -19.48
CA LEU A 204 -13.92 -30.94 -18.43
C LEU A 204 -12.86 -31.77 -17.68
N LYS A 205 -11.71 -31.99 -18.29
CA LYS A 205 -10.60 -32.80 -17.77
C LYS A 205 -9.33 -31.95 -17.66
N PRO A 206 -8.26 -32.47 -17.03
CA PRO A 206 -7.04 -31.69 -16.85
C PRO A 206 -6.46 -31.11 -18.14
N THR A 207 -5.91 -29.90 -18.04
CA THR A 207 -5.22 -29.25 -19.15
C THR A 207 -3.76 -29.01 -18.80
N ASN A 208 -2.86 -29.43 -19.69
CA ASN A 208 -1.41 -29.28 -19.51
C ASN A 208 -0.86 -28.32 -20.57
N TRP A 209 -0.41 -27.16 -20.11
CA TRP A 209 0.28 -26.13 -20.88
C TRP A 209 1.71 -25.91 -20.35
N GLU A 210 2.26 -26.85 -19.60
CA GLU A 210 3.57 -26.69 -18.95
C GLU A 210 4.67 -26.36 -19.95
N GLU A 211 5.52 -25.38 -19.60
CA GLU A 211 6.62 -24.89 -20.43
C GLU A 211 6.17 -24.43 -21.84
N SER A 212 4.91 -24.00 -22.00
CA SER A 212 4.40 -23.44 -23.26
C SER A 212 4.88 -22.02 -23.49
N ARG A 213 4.99 -21.61 -24.75
CA ARG A 213 5.46 -20.28 -25.14
C ARG A 213 4.48 -19.67 -26.13
N PHE A 214 4.06 -18.44 -25.87
CA PHE A 214 3.10 -17.71 -26.69
C PHE A 214 3.79 -16.46 -27.26
N SER A 215 4.16 -16.50 -28.54
CA SER A 215 4.87 -15.39 -29.18
C SER A 215 3.98 -14.17 -29.46
N ARG A 216 2.67 -14.38 -29.52
CA ARG A 216 1.64 -13.38 -29.82
C ARG A 216 0.56 -13.44 -28.75
N THR A 217 -0.35 -12.48 -28.79
CA THR A 217 -1.49 -12.39 -27.87
C THR A 217 -2.20 -13.74 -27.68
N VAL A 218 -2.45 -14.09 -26.42
CA VAL A 218 -3.26 -15.25 -26.02
C VAL A 218 -4.49 -14.80 -25.26
N SER A 219 -5.64 -15.42 -25.55
CA SER A 219 -6.90 -15.12 -24.86
C SER A 219 -7.55 -16.39 -24.34
N PHE A 220 -7.71 -16.47 -23.03
CA PHE A 220 -8.54 -17.43 -22.28
C PHE A 220 -9.79 -16.75 -21.71
N ASN A 221 -10.20 -15.62 -22.29
CA ASN A 221 -11.30 -14.81 -21.76
C ASN A 221 -12.58 -15.66 -21.61
N GLY A 222 -13.15 -15.72 -20.41
CA GLY A 222 -14.37 -16.48 -20.13
C GLY A 222 -14.22 -18.00 -20.20
N ALA A 223 -13.01 -18.55 -20.38
CA ALA A 223 -12.79 -19.99 -20.41
C ALA A 223 -13.08 -20.63 -19.04
N ILE A 224 -13.53 -21.89 -19.06
CA ILE A 224 -13.90 -22.65 -17.86
C ILE A 224 -13.06 -23.92 -17.81
N PHE A 225 -12.29 -24.06 -16.73
CA PHE A 225 -11.48 -25.24 -16.44
C PHE A 225 -12.07 -25.97 -15.24
N HIS A 226 -12.64 -27.16 -15.48
CA HIS A 226 -13.30 -27.93 -14.43
C HIS A 226 -12.34 -28.75 -13.56
N ALA A 227 -11.15 -29.03 -14.07
CA ALA A 227 -10.14 -29.86 -13.41
C ALA A 227 -8.77 -29.14 -13.37
N LEU A 228 -7.77 -29.81 -12.80
CA LEU A 228 -6.42 -29.29 -12.64
C LEU A 228 -5.86 -28.72 -13.96
N SER A 229 -5.35 -27.50 -13.88
CA SER A 229 -4.77 -26.79 -15.03
C SER A 229 -3.36 -26.33 -14.70
N SER A 230 -2.38 -26.76 -15.50
CA SER A 230 -0.97 -26.43 -15.28
C SER A 230 -0.42 -25.61 -16.44
N PHE A 231 0.10 -24.43 -16.14
CA PHE A 231 0.84 -23.54 -17.03
C PHE A 231 2.31 -23.43 -16.62
N GLN A 232 2.74 -24.19 -15.61
CA GLN A 232 4.06 -24.08 -14.98
C GLN A 232 5.21 -23.86 -15.97
N GLY A 233 5.94 -22.77 -15.77
CA GLY A 233 7.11 -22.40 -16.56
C GLY A 233 6.77 -21.85 -17.94
N SER A 234 5.52 -21.44 -18.18
CA SER A 234 5.11 -20.86 -19.46
C SER A 234 5.61 -19.43 -19.64
N ILE A 235 5.77 -19.01 -20.89
CA ILE A 235 6.23 -17.67 -21.25
C ILE A 235 5.23 -17.01 -22.20
N PHE A 236 4.76 -15.83 -21.83
CA PHE A 236 3.85 -14.98 -22.60
C PHE A 236 4.62 -13.73 -23.07
N PHE A 237 5.00 -13.69 -24.34
CA PHE A 237 5.80 -12.59 -24.91
C PHE A 237 5.00 -11.32 -25.17
N ASP A 238 3.70 -11.49 -25.38
CA ASP A 238 2.72 -10.47 -25.70
C ASP A 238 1.55 -10.64 -24.72
N LYS A 239 0.53 -9.80 -24.85
CA LYS A 239 -0.59 -9.70 -23.90
C LYS A 239 -1.26 -11.05 -23.63
N ALA A 240 -1.45 -11.35 -22.35
CA ALA A 240 -2.13 -12.56 -21.89
C ALA A 240 -3.47 -12.19 -21.24
N ASN A 241 -4.58 -12.62 -21.85
CA ASN A 241 -5.92 -12.29 -21.38
C ASN A 241 -6.62 -13.49 -20.74
N PHE A 242 -6.71 -13.48 -19.41
CA PHE A 242 -7.45 -14.42 -18.57
C PHE A 242 -8.69 -13.76 -17.92
N GLN A 243 -9.26 -12.72 -18.55
CA GLN A 243 -10.47 -12.06 -18.07
C GLN A 243 -11.63 -13.03 -17.90
N ASN A 244 -12.46 -12.85 -16.87
CA ASN A 244 -13.66 -13.68 -16.64
C ASN A 244 -13.42 -15.21 -16.60
N VAL A 245 -12.16 -15.66 -16.49
CA VAL A 245 -11.81 -17.09 -16.47
C VAL A 245 -12.36 -17.75 -15.20
N LYS A 246 -12.73 -19.02 -15.29
CA LYS A 246 -13.19 -19.81 -14.15
C LYS A 246 -12.36 -21.07 -14.01
N PHE A 247 -11.54 -21.13 -12.97
CA PHE A 247 -10.83 -22.35 -12.56
C PHE A 247 -11.57 -22.97 -11.37
N LEU A 248 -12.16 -24.14 -11.59
CA LEU A 248 -12.94 -24.86 -10.57
C LEU A 248 -12.07 -25.77 -9.69
N ASP A 249 -10.86 -26.07 -10.14
CA ASP A 249 -9.87 -26.87 -9.41
C ASP A 249 -8.52 -26.12 -9.34
N ALA A 250 -7.49 -26.76 -8.77
CA ALA A 250 -6.19 -26.14 -8.54
C ALA A 250 -5.51 -25.71 -9.86
N THR A 251 -4.84 -24.56 -9.82
CA THR A 251 -4.15 -24.01 -10.99
C THR A 251 -2.69 -23.65 -10.66
N ASN A 252 -1.78 -23.97 -11.57
CA ASN A 252 -0.35 -23.80 -11.38
C ASN A 252 0.26 -22.93 -12.47
N PHE A 253 0.70 -21.72 -12.11
CA PHE A 253 1.45 -20.75 -12.92
C PHE A 253 2.86 -20.53 -12.33
N GLN A 254 3.41 -21.54 -11.65
CA GLN A 254 4.71 -21.43 -11.00
C GLN A 254 5.82 -21.27 -12.04
N GLY A 255 6.66 -20.25 -11.87
CA GLY A 255 7.78 -19.99 -12.78
C GLY A 255 7.38 -19.32 -14.10
N ASP A 256 6.13 -18.86 -14.22
CA ASP A 256 5.64 -18.25 -15.45
C ASP A 256 6.19 -16.84 -15.66
N VAL A 257 6.36 -16.46 -16.92
CA VAL A 257 6.92 -15.17 -17.33
C VAL A 257 5.91 -14.43 -18.21
N PHE A 258 5.49 -13.24 -17.77
CA PHE A 258 4.64 -12.32 -18.53
C PHE A 258 5.47 -11.11 -18.95
N CYS A 259 5.83 -11.03 -20.23
CA CYS A 259 6.66 -9.96 -20.80
C CYS A 259 5.87 -8.67 -21.12
N ASP A 260 4.55 -8.78 -21.28
CA ASP A 260 3.61 -7.68 -21.52
C ASP A 260 2.43 -7.80 -20.54
N ASP A 261 1.45 -6.90 -20.64
CA ASP A 261 0.30 -6.82 -19.75
C ASP A 261 -0.45 -8.16 -19.64
N ALA A 262 -0.71 -8.58 -18.41
CA ALA A 262 -1.43 -9.80 -18.09
C ALA A 262 -2.71 -9.50 -17.31
N LYS A 263 -3.86 -9.91 -17.85
CA LYS A 263 -5.19 -9.53 -17.34
C LYS A 263 -5.95 -10.73 -16.80
N PHE A 264 -6.12 -10.79 -15.48
CA PHE A 264 -6.88 -11.79 -14.74
C PHE A 264 -8.15 -11.20 -14.11
N ASN A 265 -8.51 -9.97 -14.46
CA ASN A 265 -9.62 -9.26 -13.86
C ASN A 265 -10.96 -9.98 -14.06
N GLN A 266 -11.83 -9.91 -13.05
CA GLN A 266 -13.12 -10.62 -12.99
C GLN A 266 -13.02 -12.17 -13.03
N GLY A 267 -11.82 -12.73 -12.91
CA GLY A 267 -11.61 -14.17 -12.82
C GLY A 267 -12.14 -14.77 -11.50
N LYS A 268 -12.43 -16.07 -11.52
CA LYS A 268 -12.88 -16.83 -10.35
C LYS A 268 -12.08 -18.11 -10.17
N PHE A 269 -11.41 -18.23 -9.04
CA PHE A 269 -10.59 -19.38 -8.68
C PHE A 269 -11.17 -20.07 -7.45
N GLN A 270 -11.60 -21.32 -7.60
CA GLN A 270 -12.25 -22.08 -6.54
C GLN A 270 -11.25 -22.71 -5.56
N GLN A 271 -10.12 -23.18 -6.08
CA GLN A 271 -9.07 -23.86 -5.33
C GLN A 271 -7.77 -23.07 -5.32
N ILE A 272 -6.71 -23.69 -4.80
CA ILE A 272 -5.40 -23.07 -4.61
C ILE A 272 -4.80 -22.67 -5.96
N VAL A 273 -4.24 -21.46 -6.01
CA VAL A 273 -3.53 -20.94 -7.19
C VAL A 273 -2.08 -20.63 -6.82
N ARG A 274 -1.14 -21.11 -7.63
CA ARG A 274 0.30 -20.92 -7.42
C ARG A 274 0.91 -20.08 -8.53
N PHE A 275 1.34 -18.88 -8.20
CA PHE A 275 2.18 -17.98 -9.01
C PHE A 275 3.59 -17.87 -8.42
N ASN A 276 4.03 -18.88 -7.67
CA ASN A 276 5.33 -18.90 -7.04
C ASN A 276 6.42 -18.67 -8.09
N SER A 277 7.39 -17.80 -7.80
CA SER A 277 8.51 -17.53 -8.70
C SER A 277 8.09 -17.04 -10.10
N SER A 278 6.96 -16.36 -10.22
CA SER A 278 6.53 -15.73 -11.48
C SER A 278 7.22 -14.39 -11.71
N TYR A 279 7.38 -13.99 -12.97
CA TYR A 279 7.97 -12.72 -13.37
C TYR A 279 6.99 -11.92 -14.23
N TRP A 280 6.73 -10.67 -13.83
CA TRP A 280 5.79 -9.77 -14.47
C TRP A 280 6.53 -8.51 -14.90
N GLN A 281 6.77 -8.37 -16.20
CA GLN A 281 7.54 -7.27 -16.77
C GLN A 281 6.72 -5.99 -16.90
N GLU A 282 5.47 -6.12 -17.36
CA GLU A 282 4.50 -5.03 -17.44
C GLU A 282 3.40 -5.22 -16.38
N ASN A 283 2.22 -4.61 -16.56
CA ASN A 283 1.22 -4.59 -15.50
C ASN A 283 0.52 -5.93 -15.33
N ALA A 284 0.24 -6.28 -14.07
CA ALA A 284 -0.58 -7.42 -13.71
C ALA A 284 -1.94 -6.93 -13.16
N ASP A 285 -3.03 -7.27 -13.83
CA ASP A 285 -4.38 -6.84 -13.45
C ASP A 285 -5.23 -8.00 -12.91
N PHE A 286 -5.45 -8.00 -11.61
CA PHE A 286 -6.29 -8.91 -10.84
C PHE A 286 -7.53 -8.20 -10.27
N SER A 287 -7.98 -7.10 -10.88
CA SER A 287 -9.12 -6.33 -10.38
C SER A 287 -10.42 -7.14 -10.42
N SER A 288 -11.22 -7.04 -9.36
CA SER A 288 -12.49 -7.77 -9.18
C SER A 288 -12.37 -9.30 -9.27
N VAL A 289 -11.17 -9.85 -9.06
CA VAL A 289 -10.96 -11.30 -9.02
C VAL A 289 -11.51 -11.89 -7.71
N ILE A 290 -11.97 -13.14 -7.76
CA ILE A 290 -12.43 -13.87 -6.57
C ILE A 290 -11.57 -15.13 -6.38
N PHE A 291 -10.77 -15.14 -5.31
CA PHE A 291 -10.06 -16.32 -4.83
C PHE A 291 -10.81 -16.93 -3.64
N ASN A 292 -11.46 -18.08 -3.85
CA ASN A 292 -12.16 -18.79 -2.78
C ASN A 292 -11.23 -19.58 -1.86
N ASN A 293 -10.03 -19.91 -2.36
CA ASN A 293 -8.96 -20.56 -1.60
C ASN A 293 -7.69 -19.69 -1.65
N GLN A 294 -6.56 -20.23 -1.18
CA GLN A 294 -5.29 -19.51 -1.08
C GLN A 294 -4.66 -19.23 -2.45
N VAL A 295 -4.09 -18.03 -2.61
CA VAL A 295 -3.25 -17.63 -3.75
C VAL A 295 -1.83 -17.31 -3.28
N ASN A 296 -0.84 -17.85 -3.98
CA ASN A 296 0.57 -17.75 -3.61
C ASN A 296 1.40 -17.07 -4.71
N PHE A 297 2.03 -15.95 -4.38
CA PHE A 297 2.97 -15.19 -5.19
C PHE A 297 4.37 -15.19 -4.55
N ASN A 298 4.73 -16.25 -3.82
CA ASN A 298 6.04 -16.29 -3.14
C ASN A 298 7.17 -16.16 -4.16
N ARG A 299 8.16 -15.30 -3.90
CA ARG A 299 9.28 -15.01 -4.81
C ARG A 299 8.84 -14.52 -6.21
N ALA A 300 7.63 -13.98 -6.34
CA ALA A 300 7.21 -13.32 -7.56
C ALA A 300 7.90 -11.95 -7.68
N ASN A 301 8.15 -11.50 -8.90
CA ASN A 301 8.76 -10.21 -9.18
C ASN A 301 7.84 -9.39 -10.08
N PHE A 302 7.42 -8.23 -9.59
CA PHE A 302 6.56 -7.29 -10.31
C PHE A 302 7.35 -6.03 -10.64
N HIS A 303 7.65 -5.87 -11.93
CA HIS A 303 8.43 -4.74 -12.42
C HIS A 303 7.58 -3.47 -12.58
N GLN A 304 6.30 -3.61 -12.94
CA GLN A 304 5.30 -2.54 -12.99
C GLN A 304 4.19 -2.73 -11.95
N PHE A 305 3.06 -2.05 -12.13
CA PHE A 305 1.96 -2.01 -11.17
C PHE A 305 1.23 -3.36 -11.08
N LEU A 306 0.83 -3.72 -9.86
CA LEU A 306 -0.07 -4.84 -9.58
C LEU A 306 -1.42 -4.29 -9.13
N PHE A 307 -2.45 -4.47 -9.95
CA PHE A 307 -3.81 -4.03 -9.65
C PHE A 307 -4.62 -5.18 -9.04
N MET A 308 -5.14 -4.98 -7.84
CA MET A 308 -6.02 -5.92 -7.12
C MET A 308 -7.25 -5.19 -6.57
N LYS A 309 -7.71 -4.17 -7.29
CA LYS A 309 -8.87 -3.36 -6.91
C LYS A 309 -10.14 -4.20 -6.87
N ASP A 310 -10.99 -4.03 -5.85
CA ASP A 310 -12.24 -4.80 -5.68
C ASP A 310 -12.05 -6.34 -5.61
N ALA A 311 -10.83 -6.83 -5.42
CA ALA A 311 -10.53 -8.26 -5.35
C ALA A 311 -11.03 -8.87 -4.03
N ILE A 312 -11.47 -10.13 -4.06
CA ILE A 312 -11.96 -10.85 -2.88
C ILE A 312 -11.07 -12.07 -2.59
N PHE A 313 -10.41 -12.05 -1.43
CA PHE A 313 -9.56 -13.13 -0.92
C PHE A 313 -10.23 -13.78 0.29
N LYS A 314 -10.82 -14.98 0.08
CA LYS A 314 -11.53 -15.68 1.17
C LYS A 314 -10.60 -16.39 2.15
N GLN A 315 -9.43 -16.82 1.68
CA GLN A 315 -8.40 -17.49 2.48
C GLN A 315 -7.13 -16.62 2.54
N GLY A 316 -5.98 -17.13 2.08
CA GLY A 316 -4.69 -16.43 2.14
C GLY A 316 -4.28 -15.79 0.82
N LEU A 317 -3.79 -14.55 0.90
CA LEU A 317 -3.03 -13.85 -0.15
C LEU A 317 -1.56 -13.78 0.29
N ILE A 318 -0.66 -14.50 -0.36
CA ILE A 318 0.72 -14.66 0.12
C ILE A 318 1.73 -14.10 -0.88
N PHE A 319 2.59 -13.20 -0.44
CA PHE A 319 3.62 -12.49 -1.22
C PHE A 319 5.04 -12.69 -0.67
N ARG A 320 5.30 -13.77 0.08
CA ARG A 320 6.59 -13.92 0.79
C ARG A 320 7.78 -13.85 -0.15
N GLU A 321 8.81 -13.10 0.23
CA GLU A 321 10.03 -12.92 -0.56
C GLU A 321 9.79 -12.36 -1.98
N SER A 322 8.64 -11.72 -2.23
CA SER A 322 8.35 -11.07 -3.51
C SER A 322 8.99 -9.69 -3.62
N GLU A 323 9.14 -9.21 -4.85
CA GLU A 323 9.68 -7.89 -5.15
C GLU A 323 8.65 -7.03 -5.89
N PHE A 324 8.48 -5.80 -5.42
CA PHE A 324 7.62 -4.78 -6.03
C PHE A 324 8.43 -3.54 -6.40
N ASN A 325 8.63 -3.32 -7.70
CA ASN A 325 9.31 -2.13 -8.21
C ASN A 325 8.37 -0.92 -8.33
N GLN A 326 7.07 -1.18 -8.46
CA GLN A 326 6.02 -0.18 -8.45
C GLN A 326 4.94 -0.53 -7.41
N SER A 327 3.98 0.37 -7.23
CA SER A 327 2.94 0.23 -6.21
C SER A 327 1.93 -0.88 -6.51
N VAL A 328 1.35 -1.42 -5.44
CA VAL A 328 0.27 -2.41 -5.50
C VAL A 328 -1.03 -1.74 -5.09
N ASP A 329 -2.07 -1.90 -5.90
CA ASP A 329 -3.38 -1.31 -5.63
C ASP A 329 -4.34 -2.35 -5.03
N LEU A 330 -4.63 -2.21 -3.74
CA LEU A 330 -5.62 -3.02 -3.00
C LEU A 330 -6.88 -2.21 -2.69
N GLN A 331 -7.16 -1.16 -3.46
CA GLN A 331 -8.35 -0.33 -3.25
C GLN A 331 -9.62 -1.19 -3.22
N SER A 332 -10.45 -1.03 -2.19
CA SER A 332 -11.73 -1.74 -2.05
C SER A 332 -11.64 -3.27 -2.05
N ALA A 333 -10.44 -3.84 -1.93
CA ALA A 333 -10.26 -5.29 -1.84
C ALA A 333 -10.79 -5.84 -0.50
N SER A 334 -11.22 -7.10 -0.49
CA SER A 334 -11.71 -7.79 0.71
C SER A 334 -10.79 -8.94 1.11
N ILE A 335 -10.26 -8.89 2.34
CA ILE A 335 -9.40 -9.93 2.92
C ILE A 335 -10.14 -10.55 4.10
N LEU A 336 -10.57 -11.81 3.96
CA LEU A 336 -11.36 -12.48 5.00
C LEU A 336 -10.49 -13.19 6.05
N ASN A 337 -9.33 -13.73 5.67
CA ASN A 337 -8.51 -14.54 6.56
C ASN A 337 -7.05 -14.05 6.67
N GLN A 338 -6.28 -13.98 5.58
CA GLN A 338 -4.87 -13.59 5.70
C GLN A 338 -4.34 -12.88 4.45
N ALA A 339 -3.51 -11.85 4.65
CA ALA A 339 -2.58 -11.34 3.66
C ALA A 339 -1.17 -11.26 4.25
N ASP A 340 -0.19 -11.83 3.55
CA ASP A 340 1.16 -12.02 4.06
C ASP A 340 2.20 -11.38 3.15
N PHE A 341 2.80 -10.29 3.62
CA PHE A 341 3.85 -9.52 2.98
C PHE A 341 5.20 -9.66 3.70
N SER A 342 5.44 -10.80 4.37
CA SER A 342 6.71 -11.05 5.05
C SER A 342 7.86 -11.16 4.05
N ASP A 343 9.01 -10.58 4.38
CA ASP A 343 10.22 -10.57 3.55
C ASP A 343 10.03 -9.99 2.13
N VAL A 344 9.02 -9.15 1.94
CA VAL A 344 8.79 -8.44 0.67
C VAL A 344 9.78 -7.30 0.50
N ASN A 345 10.39 -7.23 -0.68
CA ASN A 345 11.21 -6.08 -1.08
C ASN A 345 10.34 -5.06 -1.85
N PHE A 346 10.17 -3.86 -1.27
CA PHE A 346 9.54 -2.74 -1.96
C PHE A 346 10.62 -1.76 -2.42
N ALA A 347 10.61 -1.38 -3.70
CA ALA A 347 11.39 -0.24 -4.17
C ALA A 347 11.06 1.03 -3.36
N GLU A 348 11.94 2.03 -3.41
CA GLU A 348 11.86 3.22 -2.56
C GLU A 348 10.49 3.92 -2.68
N THR A 349 10.00 4.08 -3.91
CA THR A 349 8.72 4.73 -4.25
C THR A 349 7.52 3.79 -4.21
N ALA A 350 7.73 2.47 -4.11
CA ALA A 350 6.64 1.50 -4.10
C ALA A 350 5.91 1.47 -2.76
N PHE A 351 4.58 1.37 -2.83
CA PHE A 351 3.68 1.31 -1.67
C PHE A 351 2.45 0.43 -1.95
N LEU A 352 1.70 0.12 -0.89
CA LEU A 352 0.42 -0.57 -0.92
C LEU A 352 -0.71 0.46 -0.76
N ASN A 353 -1.50 0.69 -1.80
CA ASN A 353 -2.72 1.48 -1.67
C ASN A 353 -3.81 0.64 -1.00
N VAL A 354 -4.22 0.99 0.21
CA VAL A 354 -5.23 0.25 1.00
C VAL A 354 -6.50 1.06 1.23
N SER A 355 -6.79 1.98 0.32
CA SER A 355 -8.03 2.77 0.33
C SER A 355 -9.25 1.85 0.31
N ASP A 356 -10.24 2.10 1.16
CA ASP A 356 -11.49 1.33 1.20
C ASP A 356 -11.33 -0.21 1.41
N LEU A 357 -10.16 -0.68 1.85
CA LEU A 357 -9.88 -2.10 2.13
C LEU A 357 -10.84 -2.67 3.20
N VAL A 358 -11.46 -3.82 2.89
CA VAL A 358 -12.45 -4.48 3.76
C VAL A 358 -11.84 -5.71 4.41
N PHE A 359 -11.67 -5.69 5.74
CA PHE A 359 -11.29 -6.87 6.51
C PHE A 359 -11.77 -6.77 7.96
N ASN A 360 -11.95 -7.92 8.62
CA ASN A 360 -12.25 -7.97 10.04
C ASN A 360 -10.94 -7.96 10.85
N SER A 361 -10.68 -6.90 11.62
CA SER A 361 -9.43 -6.73 12.37
C SER A 361 -9.14 -7.82 13.41
N ASN A 362 -10.15 -8.58 13.85
CA ASN A 362 -10.02 -9.62 14.87
C ASN A 362 -9.85 -11.03 14.27
N GLN A 363 -10.20 -11.20 13.00
CA GLN A 363 -10.17 -12.51 12.33
C GLN A 363 -9.08 -12.54 11.26
N ALA A 364 -9.06 -11.53 10.38
CA ALA A 364 -8.08 -11.46 9.32
C ALA A 364 -6.71 -11.02 9.86
N LYS A 365 -5.62 -11.57 9.31
CA LYS A 365 -4.25 -11.21 9.68
C LYS A 365 -3.54 -10.55 8.51
N ILE A 366 -3.08 -9.33 8.72
CA ILE A 366 -2.16 -8.65 7.80
C ILE A 366 -0.75 -8.80 8.37
N LEU A 367 0.12 -9.52 7.67
CA LEU A 367 1.50 -9.81 8.08
C LEU A 367 2.48 -9.06 7.20
N GLY A 368 3.64 -8.72 7.77
CA GLY A 368 4.75 -8.09 7.08
C GLY A 368 5.91 -7.84 8.04
N ASN A 369 7.01 -7.31 7.51
CA ASN A 369 8.20 -7.00 8.29
C ASN A 369 7.92 -5.91 9.33
N VAL A 370 8.30 -6.19 10.58
CA VAL A 370 8.05 -5.31 11.73
C VAL A 370 8.77 -3.98 11.56
N GLY A 371 8.01 -2.88 11.58
CA GLY A 371 8.51 -1.51 11.43
C GLY A 371 8.70 -1.03 9.99
N GLU A 372 8.37 -1.87 9.02
CA GLU A 372 8.47 -1.59 7.59
C GLU A 372 7.10 -1.55 6.92
N ILE A 373 6.27 -2.59 7.13
CA ILE A 373 4.97 -2.71 6.44
C ILE A 373 4.05 -1.52 6.72
N GLY A 374 4.02 -1.00 7.96
CA GLY A 374 3.20 0.15 8.34
C GLY A 374 3.56 1.43 7.57
N LYS A 375 4.80 1.56 7.08
CA LYS A 375 5.26 2.72 6.28
C LYS A 375 4.87 2.58 4.81
N LYS A 376 4.71 1.34 4.34
CA LYS A 376 4.35 1.02 2.95
C LYS A 376 2.84 1.04 2.71
N LEU A 377 2.02 1.02 3.75
CA LEU A 377 0.56 1.19 3.66
C LEU A 377 0.20 2.68 3.49
N ILE A 378 -0.42 3.02 2.36
CA ILE A 378 -0.84 4.38 2.04
C ILE A 378 -2.35 4.46 1.85
N VAL A 379 -2.90 5.56 2.33
CA VAL A 379 -4.27 6.00 2.12
C VAL A 379 -4.22 7.49 1.72
N PRO A 380 -4.88 7.92 0.63
CA PRO A 380 -4.80 9.27 0.11
C PRO A 380 -5.54 10.28 0.99
N THR A 381 -6.70 9.91 1.54
CA THR A 381 -7.58 10.80 2.31
C THR A 381 -8.07 10.16 3.59
N LEU A 382 -8.26 10.96 4.64
CA LEU A 382 -8.87 10.46 5.88
C LEU A 382 -10.36 10.12 5.68
N ARG A 383 -11.07 10.95 4.91
CA ARG A 383 -12.49 10.73 4.56
C ARG A 383 -12.64 9.40 3.82
N GLY A 384 -13.59 8.57 4.25
CA GLY A 384 -13.77 7.18 3.78
C GLY A 384 -12.91 6.16 4.53
N ASN A 385 -11.67 6.51 4.90
CA ASN A 385 -10.67 5.55 5.35
C ASN A 385 -10.38 5.53 6.86
N GLN A 386 -11.13 6.27 7.68
CA GLN A 386 -10.94 6.32 9.14
C GLN A 386 -11.04 4.94 9.79
N ASN A 387 -12.02 4.14 9.37
CA ASN A 387 -12.24 2.80 9.90
C ASN A 387 -11.10 1.86 9.54
N ILE A 388 -10.51 2.01 8.35
CA ILE A 388 -9.43 1.15 7.86
C ILE A 388 -8.16 1.40 8.64
N LEU A 389 -7.77 2.66 8.82
CA LEU A 389 -6.59 3.01 9.63
C LEU A 389 -6.75 2.53 11.08
N ARG A 390 -7.97 2.62 11.63
CA ARG A 390 -8.27 2.08 12.97
C ARG A 390 -8.16 0.56 13.00
N ASN A 391 -8.77 -0.14 12.05
CA ASN A 391 -8.78 -1.60 11.98
C ASN A 391 -7.37 -2.14 11.75
N LEU A 392 -6.57 -1.53 10.88
CA LEU A 392 -5.18 -1.90 10.63
C LEU A 392 -4.32 -1.67 11.87
N SER A 393 -4.46 -0.51 12.52
CA SER A 393 -3.76 -0.27 13.79
C SER A 393 -4.13 -1.31 14.84
N GLN A 394 -5.41 -1.68 14.96
CA GLN A 394 -5.86 -2.69 15.92
C GLN A 394 -5.31 -4.08 15.57
N ASN A 395 -5.29 -4.43 14.28
CA ASN A 395 -4.73 -5.66 13.78
C ASN A 395 -3.25 -5.81 14.12
N PHE A 396 -2.43 -4.79 13.86
CA PHE A 396 -1.00 -4.80 14.20
C PHE A 396 -0.76 -4.81 15.71
N ARG A 397 -1.61 -4.17 16.51
CA ARG A 397 -1.52 -4.23 17.99
C ARG A 397 -1.78 -5.64 18.52
N LEU A 398 -2.79 -6.34 18.00
CA LEU A 398 -3.08 -7.73 18.37
C LEU A 398 -1.92 -8.67 18.02
N GLN A 399 -1.18 -8.35 16.97
CA GLN A 399 0.01 -9.08 16.53
C GLN A 399 1.31 -8.61 17.18
N GLN A 400 1.26 -7.71 18.17
CA GLN A 400 2.43 -7.13 18.85
C GLN A 400 3.37 -6.32 17.94
N GLN A 401 2.95 -5.95 16.73
CA GLN A 401 3.67 -5.04 15.82
C GLN A 401 3.40 -3.57 16.19
N VAL A 402 3.94 -3.14 17.33
CA VAL A 402 3.69 -1.82 17.92
C VAL A 402 4.18 -0.67 17.03
N SER A 403 5.33 -0.85 16.36
CA SER A 403 5.92 0.13 15.45
C SER A 403 4.98 0.47 14.27
N ASP A 404 4.42 -0.54 13.63
CA ASP A 404 3.55 -0.37 12.45
C ASP A 404 2.20 0.23 12.84
N ALA A 405 1.63 -0.21 13.96
CA ALA A 405 0.44 0.43 14.53
C ALA A 405 0.66 1.92 14.84
N ASN A 406 1.82 2.26 15.40
CA ASN A 406 2.22 3.64 15.67
C ASN A 406 2.36 4.47 14.39
N GLN A 407 2.98 3.89 13.35
CA GLN A 407 3.09 4.54 12.04
C GLN A 407 1.71 4.87 11.44
N LEU A 408 0.77 3.94 11.50
CA LEU A 408 -0.60 4.17 10.99
C LEU A 408 -1.36 5.22 11.79
N GLU A 409 -1.23 5.22 13.12
CA GLU A 409 -1.83 6.25 13.96
C GLU A 409 -1.22 7.64 13.70
N TYR A 410 0.09 7.71 13.44
CA TYR A 410 0.73 8.94 12.98
C TYR A 410 0.16 9.40 11.63
N THR A 411 0.08 8.50 10.64
CA THR A 411 -0.50 8.81 9.32
C THR A 411 -1.94 9.31 9.43
N LYS A 412 -2.77 8.65 10.25
CA LYS A 412 -4.15 9.06 10.53
C LYS A 412 -4.24 10.48 11.07
N GLN A 413 -3.40 10.85 12.04
CA GLN A 413 -3.39 12.21 12.57
C GLN A 413 -2.78 13.22 11.59
N ARG A 414 -1.80 12.83 10.78
CA ARG A 414 -1.27 13.68 9.70
C ARG A 414 -2.37 14.02 8.68
N LEU A 415 -3.14 13.02 8.25
CA LEU A 415 -4.27 13.23 7.34
C LEU A 415 -5.36 14.09 8.00
N ARG A 416 -5.60 13.92 9.31
CA ARG A 416 -6.52 14.79 10.07
C ARG A 416 -6.04 16.23 10.12
N LEU A 417 -4.74 16.47 10.28
CA LEU A 417 -4.16 17.82 10.24
C LEU A 417 -4.35 18.46 8.87
N ILE A 418 -4.14 17.70 7.79
CA ILE A 418 -4.38 18.15 6.41
C ILE A 418 -5.86 18.51 6.23
N GLU A 419 -6.79 17.66 6.69
CA GLU A 419 -8.23 17.94 6.62
C GLU A 419 -8.61 19.21 7.42
N LEU A 420 -8.09 19.37 8.64
CA LEU A 420 -8.32 20.58 9.45
C LEU A 420 -7.75 21.83 8.77
N SER A 421 -6.55 21.74 8.20
CA SER A 421 -5.93 22.83 7.47
C SER A 421 -6.76 23.23 6.25
N HIS A 422 -7.25 22.24 5.50
CA HIS A 422 -8.13 22.46 4.37
C HIS A 422 -9.43 23.13 4.83
N GLN A 423 -10.06 22.66 5.91
CA GLN A 423 -11.26 23.28 6.46
C GLN A 423 -11.09 24.73 6.96
N LEU A 424 -9.88 25.13 7.34
CA LEU A 424 -9.58 26.49 7.81
C LEU A 424 -9.28 27.47 6.68
N ILE A 425 -8.68 27.00 5.59
CA ILE A 425 -8.14 27.84 4.50
C ILE A 425 -9.06 27.82 3.27
N ALA A 426 -9.68 26.68 2.98
CA ALA A 426 -10.50 26.49 1.79
C ALA A 426 -11.72 27.42 1.77
N ILE A 427 -12.14 27.77 0.56
CA ILE A 427 -13.25 28.69 0.37
C ILE A 427 -14.57 27.92 0.48
N ASN A 428 -15.42 28.35 1.40
CA ASN A 428 -16.73 27.74 1.58
C ASN A 428 -17.70 28.22 0.49
N ILE A 429 -18.14 27.30 -0.37
CA ILE A 429 -19.06 27.60 -1.48
C ILE A 429 -20.42 28.13 -1.01
N ASN A 430 -20.82 27.80 0.22
CA ASN A 430 -22.07 28.28 0.81
C ASN A 430 -22.00 29.77 1.22
N THR A 431 -20.81 30.32 1.49
CA THR A 431 -20.66 31.70 1.99
C THR A 431 -19.82 32.60 1.08
N ALA A 432 -19.07 32.06 0.12
CA ALA A 432 -18.19 32.84 -0.75
C ALA A 432 -18.95 33.86 -1.60
N ALA A 433 -18.37 35.05 -1.81
CA ALA A 433 -18.91 36.00 -2.79
C ALA A 433 -18.71 35.48 -4.23
N VAL A 434 -19.58 35.88 -5.16
CA VAL A 434 -19.53 35.47 -6.58
C VAL A 434 -18.15 35.79 -7.18
N ASN A 435 -17.61 37.00 -6.94
CA ASN A 435 -16.27 37.38 -7.41
C ASN A 435 -15.16 36.46 -6.87
N ARG A 436 -15.32 35.93 -5.66
CA ARG A 436 -14.36 35.02 -5.04
C ARG A 436 -14.43 33.62 -5.66
N LEU A 437 -15.62 33.18 -6.09
CA LEU A 437 -15.80 31.95 -6.88
C LEU A 437 -15.19 32.10 -8.29
N ILE A 438 -15.34 33.27 -8.92
CA ILE A 438 -14.72 33.55 -10.22
C ILE A 438 -13.19 33.50 -10.11
N ASN A 439 -12.62 34.14 -9.10
CA ASN A 439 -11.17 34.12 -8.86
C ASN A 439 -10.61 32.71 -8.54
N LEU A 440 -11.46 31.79 -8.07
CA LEU A 440 -11.07 30.40 -7.85
C LEU A 440 -10.93 29.60 -9.16
N GLY A 441 -11.60 30.03 -10.23
CA GLY A 441 -11.62 29.35 -11.52
C GLY A 441 -13.02 29.00 -12.05
N PHE A 442 -14.11 29.36 -11.35
CA PHE A 442 -15.46 29.21 -11.90
C PHE A 442 -15.74 30.29 -12.95
N SER A 443 -16.51 29.95 -13.98
CA SER A 443 -17.04 30.96 -14.91
C SER A 443 -18.06 31.88 -14.21
N ALA A 444 -18.34 33.04 -14.80
CA ALA A 444 -19.35 33.95 -14.26
C ALA A 444 -20.75 33.29 -14.20
N THR A 445 -21.10 32.42 -15.15
CA THR A 445 -22.37 31.69 -15.17
C THR A 445 -22.41 30.65 -14.05
N GLN A 446 -21.37 29.83 -13.91
CA GLN A 446 -21.24 28.81 -12.86
C GLN A 446 -21.29 29.43 -11.46
N ALA A 447 -20.56 30.52 -11.24
CA ALA A 447 -20.54 31.22 -9.96
C ALA A 447 -21.93 31.80 -9.60
N ALA A 448 -22.69 32.26 -10.60
CA ALA A 448 -24.07 32.71 -10.41
C ALA A 448 -25.02 31.54 -10.12
N GLU A 449 -24.89 30.40 -10.80
CA GLU A 449 -25.70 29.20 -10.52
C GLU A 449 -25.46 28.66 -9.10
N ILE A 450 -24.19 28.55 -8.68
CA ILE A 450 -23.83 28.17 -7.31
C ILE A 450 -24.46 29.13 -6.30
N TYR A 451 -24.42 30.44 -6.60
CA TYR A 451 -25.03 31.47 -5.75
C TYR A 451 -26.54 31.34 -5.65
N GLN A 452 -27.25 31.03 -6.75
CA GLN A 452 -28.69 30.85 -6.74
C GLN A 452 -29.10 29.56 -6.03
N TYR A 453 -28.43 28.45 -6.35
CA TYR A 453 -28.74 27.14 -5.77
C TYR A 453 -28.60 27.13 -4.24
N ARG A 454 -27.53 27.74 -3.71
CA ARG A 454 -27.32 27.77 -2.25
C ARG A 454 -28.35 28.58 -1.47
N GLN A 455 -29.07 29.52 -2.11
CA GLN A 455 -30.18 30.24 -1.44
C GLN A 455 -31.37 29.32 -1.18
N ILE A 456 -31.55 28.31 -2.04
CA ILE A 456 -32.63 27.33 -1.92
C ILE A 456 -32.20 26.21 -0.96
N LYS A 457 -30.99 25.68 -1.16
CA LYS A 457 -30.45 24.58 -0.37
C LYS A 457 -28.93 24.68 -0.27
N HIS A 458 -28.42 24.76 0.96
CA HIS A 458 -26.98 24.68 1.21
C HIS A 458 -26.39 23.36 0.73
N PHE A 459 -25.21 23.44 0.11
CA PHE A 459 -24.43 22.28 -0.27
C PHE A 459 -23.91 21.57 0.99
N ARG A 460 -24.19 20.28 1.13
CA ARG A 460 -23.70 19.43 2.22
C ARG A 460 -22.40 18.73 1.88
N ASN A 461 -22.14 18.54 0.60
CA ASN A 461 -20.94 17.92 0.09
C ASN A 461 -20.54 18.58 -1.23
N ILE A 462 -19.24 18.61 -1.52
CA ILE A 462 -18.71 19.23 -2.74
C ILE A 462 -19.23 18.47 -3.97
N SER A 463 -19.46 17.16 -3.86
CA SER A 463 -20.02 16.34 -4.95
C SER A 463 -21.41 16.79 -5.41
N GLU A 464 -22.17 17.52 -4.58
CA GLU A 464 -23.46 18.09 -4.99
C GLU A 464 -23.31 19.21 -6.04
N LEU A 465 -22.09 19.74 -6.26
CA LEU A 465 -21.83 20.66 -7.36
C LEU A 465 -22.06 20.01 -8.73
N LEU A 466 -21.87 18.69 -8.85
CA LEU A 466 -22.11 17.95 -10.10
C LEU A 466 -23.59 17.85 -10.47
N VAL A 467 -24.51 18.29 -9.60
CA VAL A 467 -25.94 18.43 -9.93
C VAL A 467 -26.19 19.66 -10.82
N LEU A 468 -25.28 20.65 -10.79
CA LEU A 468 -25.37 21.84 -11.62
C LEU A 468 -24.95 21.49 -13.06
N ALA A 469 -25.79 21.85 -14.03
CA ALA A 469 -25.61 21.47 -15.43
C ALA A 469 -24.28 21.99 -16.02
N ASP A 470 -23.80 23.14 -15.54
CA ASP A 470 -22.58 23.78 -16.03
C ASP A 470 -21.29 23.31 -15.32
N VAL A 471 -21.37 22.43 -14.30
CA VAL A 471 -20.19 21.96 -13.54
C VAL A 471 -19.83 20.52 -13.91
N ASN A 472 -18.81 20.38 -14.75
CA ASN A 472 -18.30 19.09 -15.20
C ASN A 472 -17.31 18.45 -14.21
N LEU A 473 -17.11 17.14 -14.33
CA LEU A 473 -16.20 16.34 -13.48
C LEU A 473 -14.74 16.86 -13.51
N GLU A 474 -14.28 17.38 -14.66
CA GLU A 474 -12.93 17.94 -14.79
C GLU A 474 -12.73 19.18 -13.92
N ILE A 475 -13.69 20.10 -13.92
CA ILE A 475 -13.68 21.32 -13.10
C ILE A 475 -13.78 20.94 -11.62
N TYR A 476 -14.64 19.98 -11.29
CA TYR A 476 -14.75 19.44 -9.94
C TYR A 476 -13.41 18.93 -9.42
N ASN A 477 -12.69 18.12 -10.21
CA ASN A 477 -11.38 17.58 -9.82
C ASN A 477 -10.30 18.67 -9.70
N GLN A 478 -10.34 19.72 -10.52
CA GLN A 478 -9.38 20.83 -10.43
C GLN A 478 -9.60 21.71 -9.19
N LEU A 479 -10.86 21.88 -8.75
CA LEU A 479 -11.22 22.83 -7.70
C LEU A 479 -11.51 22.16 -6.35
N SER A 480 -11.69 20.84 -6.27
CA SER A 480 -12.07 20.11 -5.05
C SER A 480 -11.15 20.38 -3.87
N ASP A 481 -9.86 20.58 -4.12
CA ASP A 481 -8.82 20.78 -3.10
C ASP A 481 -8.74 22.22 -2.60
N ARG A 482 -9.57 23.12 -3.11
CA ARG A 482 -9.60 24.56 -2.77
C ARG A 482 -10.94 25.00 -2.19
N ILE A 483 -11.96 24.14 -2.26
CA ILE A 483 -13.33 24.46 -1.89
C ILE A 483 -13.84 23.51 -0.82
N ILE A 484 -14.76 24.00 0.01
CA ILE A 484 -15.48 23.17 0.97
C ILE A 484 -16.98 23.46 0.91
N ALA A 485 -17.77 22.42 1.14
CA ALA A 485 -19.22 22.49 1.27
C ALA A 485 -19.56 22.12 2.71
N THR A 486 -19.44 23.07 3.63
CA THR A 486 -19.82 22.88 5.03
C THR A 486 -20.80 23.97 5.46
N GLU A 487 -21.50 23.74 6.57
CA GLU A 487 -22.27 24.79 7.22
C GLU A 487 -21.37 26.00 7.55
N PRO A 488 -21.92 27.22 7.48
CA PRO A 488 -21.17 28.44 7.78
C PRO A 488 -20.64 28.39 9.21
N LEU A 489 -19.32 28.51 9.36
CA LEU A 489 -18.67 28.52 10.66
C LEU A 489 -18.91 29.87 11.36
N VAL A 490 -19.51 29.81 12.54
CA VAL A 490 -19.49 30.94 13.48
C VAL A 490 -18.06 31.15 13.95
N PHE A 491 -17.69 32.40 14.31
CA PHE A 491 -16.34 32.74 14.77
C PHE A 491 -15.84 31.82 15.90
N SER A 492 -16.71 31.45 16.86
CA SER A 492 -16.38 30.49 17.91
C SER A 492 -15.99 29.11 17.37
N GLY A 493 -16.71 28.60 16.37
CA GLY A 493 -16.39 27.35 15.69
C GLY A 493 -15.06 27.40 14.95
N TRP A 494 -14.73 28.54 14.33
CA TRP A 494 -13.44 28.76 13.71
C TRP A 494 -12.29 28.76 14.74
N VAL A 495 -12.46 29.45 15.87
CA VAL A 495 -11.47 29.47 16.96
C VAL A 495 -11.21 28.06 17.49
N VAL A 496 -12.26 27.26 17.73
CA VAL A 496 -12.11 25.88 18.20
C VAL A 496 -11.35 25.00 17.19
N ARG A 497 -11.65 25.12 15.89
CA ARG A 497 -10.93 24.39 14.83
C ARG A 497 -9.47 24.85 14.71
N SER A 498 -9.22 26.15 14.80
CA SER A 498 -7.88 26.73 14.78
C SER A 498 -7.04 26.24 15.96
N LEU A 499 -7.61 26.24 17.17
CA LEU A 499 -6.95 25.70 18.36
C LEU A 499 -6.70 24.19 18.24
N SER A 500 -7.66 23.44 17.71
CA SER A 500 -7.51 21.98 17.47
C SER A 500 -6.39 21.70 16.46
N TRP A 501 -6.33 22.48 15.38
CA TRP A 501 -5.26 22.42 14.39
C TRP A 501 -3.89 22.74 15.01
N LEU A 502 -3.81 23.81 15.81
CA LEU A 502 -2.58 24.22 16.49
C LEU A 502 -2.09 23.15 17.46
N LEU A 503 -2.97 22.64 18.32
CA LEU A 503 -2.64 21.59 19.29
C LEU A 503 -2.19 20.30 18.60
N LEU A 504 -2.89 19.88 17.54
CA LEU A 504 -2.53 18.70 16.77
C LEU A 504 -1.19 18.88 16.05
N SER A 505 -0.94 20.06 15.47
CA SER A 505 0.33 20.40 14.83
C SER A 505 1.48 20.33 15.83
N LEU A 506 1.33 20.92 17.02
CA LEU A 506 2.33 20.85 18.09
C LEU A 506 2.59 19.40 18.53
N LEU A 507 1.54 18.58 18.71
CA LEU A 507 1.70 17.18 19.11
C LEU A 507 2.43 16.36 18.04
N LEU A 508 2.10 16.54 16.75
CA LEU A 508 2.78 15.85 15.65
C LEU A 508 4.25 16.24 15.56
N LEU A 509 4.55 17.53 15.72
CA LEU A 509 5.89 18.08 15.61
C LEU A 509 6.78 17.70 16.81
N LEU A 510 6.26 17.77 18.04
CA LEU A 510 7.03 17.52 19.27
C LEU A 510 7.14 16.03 19.66
N SER A 511 6.22 15.18 19.20
CA SER A 511 6.19 13.76 19.60
C SER A 511 5.78 12.77 18.52
N GLY A 512 5.48 13.22 17.30
CA GLY A 512 4.85 12.37 16.30
C GLY A 512 3.46 11.90 16.76
N TYR A 513 2.74 12.71 17.53
CA TYR A 513 1.51 12.31 18.21
C TYR A 513 1.73 11.13 19.18
N GLY A 514 2.84 11.15 19.94
CA GLY A 514 3.17 10.15 20.94
C GLY A 514 3.52 8.77 20.36
N THR A 515 3.95 8.73 19.10
CA THR A 515 4.33 7.48 18.41
C THR A 515 5.84 7.26 18.40
N ASN A 516 6.63 8.31 18.62
CA ASN A 516 8.08 8.28 18.53
C ASN A 516 8.74 8.73 19.84
N PHE A 517 9.26 7.75 20.60
CA PHE A 517 9.96 8.00 21.87
C PHE A 517 11.24 8.83 21.69
N TRP A 518 12.04 8.53 20.67
CA TRP A 518 13.31 9.22 20.43
C TRP A 518 13.12 10.70 20.08
N LEU A 519 12.05 11.03 19.36
CA LEU A 519 11.69 12.41 19.08
C LEU A 519 11.37 13.19 20.36
N VAL A 520 10.55 12.61 21.24
CA VAL A 520 10.22 13.20 22.54
C VAL A 520 11.48 13.37 23.38
N PHE A 521 12.32 12.34 23.47
CA PHE A 521 13.60 12.41 24.18
C PHE A 521 14.51 13.54 23.66
N GLY A 522 14.60 13.69 22.33
CA GLY A 522 15.35 14.79 21.72
C GLY A 522 14.79 16.17 22.07
N VAL A 523 13.47 16.34 21.99
CA VAL A 523 12.78 17.58 22.41
C VAL A 523 13.09 17.92 23.86
N GLY A 524 12.95 16.95 24.77
CA GLY A 524 13.28 17.14 26.19
C GLY A 524 14.75 17.47 26.42
N GLY A 525 15.66 16.79 25.73
CA GLY A 525 17.10 17.00 25.84
C GLY A 525 17.55 18.39 25.39
N VAL A 526 16.94 18.98 24.35
CA VAL A 526 17.18 20.39 23.96
C VAL A 526 16.75 21.35 25.07
N VAL A 527 15.55 21.14 25.65
CA VAL A 527 15.04 21.98 26.74
C VAL A 527 15.95 21.89 27.97
N ILE A 528 16.27 20.68 28.42
CA ILE A 528 17.12 20.43 29.60
C ILE A 528 18.51 21.06 29.41
N SER A 529 19.10 20.91 28.22
CA SER A 529 20.43 21.44 27.95
C SER A 529 20.46 22.97 27.95
N CYS A 530 19.50 23.63 27.31
CA CYS A 530 19.41 25.09 27.26
C CYS A 530 19.13 25.70 28.64
N PHE A 531 18.18 25.16 29.40
CA PHE A 531 17.89 25.65 30.75
C PHE A 531 19.04 25.39 31.72
N GLY A 532 19.77 24.28 31.58
CA GLY A 532 20.94 24.00 32.40
C GLY A 532 22.02 25.08 32.29
N VAL A 533 22.35 25.49 31.06
CA VAL A 533 23.28 26.61 30.82
C VAL A 533 22.69 27.93 31.30
N LEU A 534 21.39 28.16 31.11
CA LEU A 534 20.71 29.38 31.56
C LEU A 534 20.82 29.56 33.08
N PHE A 535 20.47 28.55 33.88
CA PHE A 535 20.54 28.64 35.34
C PHE A 535 21.97 28.71 35.84
N TRP A 536 22.92 28.04 35.19
CA TRP A 536 24.33 28.19 35.47
C TRP A 536 24.82 29.63 35.23
N LEU A 537 24.44 30.26 34.12
CA LEU A 537 24.79 31.66 33.84
C LEU A 537 24.17 32.60 34.88
N VAL A 538 22.91 32.40 35.26
CA VAL A 538 22.23 33.21 36.28
C VAL A 538 22.95 33.13 37.63
N ASP A 539 23.42 31.94 38.02
CA ASP A 539 24.07 31.70 39.32
C ASP A 539 25.56 32.03 39.33
N ARG A 540 26.29 31.82 38.23
CA ARG A 540 27.75 32.06 38.18
C ARG A 540 28.13 33.40 37.64
N TYR A 541 27.37 33.95 36.70
CA TYR A 541 27.68 35.22 36.07
C TYR A 541 26.95 36.36 36.80
N ARG A 542 27.52 36.67 37.97
CA ARG A 542 27.16 37.59 39.08
C ARG A 542 27.21 39.10 38.88
N ARG A 543 28.43 39.55 39.16
CA ARG A 543 28.89 40.89 39.49
C ARG A 543 30.10 41.10 38.61
N LEU A 544 30.15 42.21 37.88
CA LEU A 544 31.27 42.55 37.00
C LEU A 544 32.24 43.54 37.65
N SER A 545 31.83 44.23 38.72
CA SER A 545 32.65 45.21 39.45
C SER A 545 32.27 45.27 40.95
N PRO A 546 33.22 45.46 41.89
CA PRO A 546 34.67 45.56 41.68
C PRO A 546 35.38 44.20 41.63
N VAL A 547 34.79 43.13 42.19
CA VAL A 547 35.30 41.76 42.06
C VAL A 547 34.35 40.97 41.18
N ALA A 548 34.89 40.49 40.05
CA ALA A 548 34.11 39.71 39.10
C ALA A 548 33.86 38.29 39.65
N ILE A 549 32.59 37.91 39.77
CA ILE A 549 32.22 36.52 40.09
C ILE A 549 32.03 35.82 38.75
N VAL A 550 33.02 35.02 38.36
CA VAL A 550 33.08 34.30 37.08
C VAL A 550 33.28 32.81 37.38
N PRO A 551 32.63 31.91 36.62
CA PRO A 551 32.82 30.47 36.81
C PRO A 551 34.28 30.05 36.61
N ARG A 552 34.70 29.03 37.35
CA ARG A 552 36.04 28.46 37.24
C ARG A 552 36.23 27.78 35.88
N TYR A 553 37.47 27.78 35.38
CA TYR A 553 37.82 27.13 34.12
C TYR A 553 37.32 25.68 34.03
N TYR A 554 37.54 24.88 35.09
CA TYR A 554 37.07 23.50 35.15
C TYR A 554 35.54 23.38 35.03
N GLU A 555 34.78 24.19 35.77
CA GLU A 555 33.31 24.17 35.75
C GLU A 555 32.78 24.60 34.38
N THR A 556 33.35 25.65 33.79
CA THR A 556 33.01 26.12 32.43
C THR A 556 33.27 25.04 31.39
N VAL A 557 34.42 24.38 31.43
CA VAL A 557 34.73 23.27 30.49
C VAL A 557 33.75 22.11 30.68
N CYS A 558 33.45 21.72 31.92
CA CYS A 558 32.49 20.64 32.18
C CYS A 558 31.08 20.97 31.67
N ILE A 559 30.61 22.21 31.86
CA ILE A 559 29.26 22.63 31.42
C ILE A 559 29.20 22.75 29.91
N LEU A 560 30.19 23.37 29.27
CA LEU A 560 30.20 23.46 27.81
C LEU A 560 30.30 22.08 27.16
N LEU A 561 31.15 21.19 27.66
CA LEU A 561 31.30 19.84 27.11
C LEU A 561 30.03 19.00 27.32
N SER A 562 29.42 19.07 28.50
CA SER A 562 28.13 18.38 28.76
C SER A 562 26.99 18.95 27.93
N PHE A 563 26.93 20.28 27.76
CA PHE A 563 25.95 20.95 26.91
C PHE A 563 26.10 20.50 25.46
N ILE A 564 27.33 20.54 24.91
CA ILE A 564 27.63 20.09 23.55
C ILE A 564 27.23 18.63 23.35
N CYS A 565 27.54 17.75 24.32
CA CYS A 565 27.17 16.34 24.25
C CYS A 565 25.65 16.14 24.23
N LEU A 566 24.92 16.76 25.18
CA LEU A 566 23.47 16.64 25.28
C LEU A 566 22.76 17.26 24.08
N ILE A 567 23.16 18.45 23.63
CA ILE A 567 22.53 19.11 22.49
C ILE A 567 22.79 18.33 21.20
N SER A 568 23.99 17.80 20.99
CA SER A 568 24.32 17.02 19.79
C SER A 568 23.51 15.74 19.72
N GLY A 569 23.41 14.99 20.83
CA GLY A 569 22.57 13.79 20.90
C GLY A 569 21.08 14.09 20.70
N SER A 570 20.61 15.22 21.24
CA SER A 570 19.21 15.66 21.11
C SER A 570 18.88 16.09 19.69
N LEU A 571 19.77 16.85 19.04
CA LEU A 571 19.63 17.25 17.64
C LEU A 571 19.65 16.02 16.73
N LEU A 572 20.58 15.09 16.93
CA LEU A 572 20.61 13.83 16.17
C LEU A 572 19.29 13.06 16.29
N ALA A 573 18.73 12.99 17.50
CA ALA A 573 17.44 12.34 17.74
C ALA A 573 16.30 13.05 16.98
N ILE A 574 16.25 14.38 16.97
CA ILE A 574 15.24 15.17 16.23
C ILE A 574 15.40 14.99 14.72
N PHE A 575 16.62 15.12 14.17
CA PHE A 575 16.87 15.03 12.73
C PHE A 575 16.58 13.64 12.16
N ARG A 576 16.79 12.58 12.94
CA ARG A 576 16.51 11.20 12.51
C ARG A 576 15.02 10.84 12.55
N ASN A 577 14.24 11.49 13.41
CA ASN A 577 12.89 11.03 13.78
C ASN A 577 11.76 12.02 13.48
N SER A 578 12.07 13.30 13.32
CA SER A 578 11.07 14.32 13.00
C SER A 578 10.78 14.33 11.50
N GLY A 579 9.51 14.46 11.12
CA GLY A 579 9.13 14.72 9.74
C GLY A 579 9.58 16.09 9.24
N ASN A 580 9.73 17.07 10.14
CA ASN A 580 10.14 18.44 9.83
C ASN A 580 11.08 18.97 10.95
N PRO A 581 12.37 18.62 10.93
CA PRO A 581 13.29 18.92 12.03
C PRO A 581 13.49 20.43 12.24
N TRP A 582 13.59 21.22 11.17
CA TRP A 582 13.76 22.67 11.27
C TRP A 582 12.57 23.36 11.92
N LEU A 583 11.35 22.97 11.55
CA LEU A 583 10.12 23.50 12.13
C LEU A 583 10.00 23.07 13.59
N THR A 584 10.51 21.88 13.92
CA THR A 584 10.64 21.41 15.31
C THR A 584 11.54 22.31 16.14
N LEU A 585 12.74 22.60 15.64
CA LEU A 585 13.69 23.48 16.32
C LEU A 585 13.18 24.91 16.44
N LEU A 586 12.50 25.43 15.41
CA LEU A 586 11.87 26.75 15.45
C LEU A 586 10.78 26.81 16.53
N CYS A 587 9.95 25.77 16.65
CA CYS A 587 8.98 25.67 17.73
C CYS A 587 9.64 25.68 19.10
N LEU A 588 10.72 24.90 19.29
CA LEU A 588 11.48 24.88 20.54
C LEU A 588 12.13 26.24 20.83
N PHE A 589 12.62 26.94 19.80
CA PHE A 589 13.19 28.27 19.95
C PHE A 589 12.17 29.24 20.56
N PHE A 590 10.94 29.28 20.03
CA PHE A 590 9.87 30.13 20.56
C PHE A 590 9.41 29.75 21.97
N ILE A 591 9.59 28.50 22.38
CA ILE A 591 9.32 28.06 23.74
C ILE A 591 10.46 28.44 24.70
N ILE A 592 11.72 28.31 24.27
CA ILE A 592 12.89 28.38 25.16
C ILE A 592 13.42 29.82 25.32
N PHE A 593 13.40 30.66 24.28
CA PHE A 593 14.14 31.93 24.30
C PHE A 593 13.34 33.19 24.62
N PRO A 594 12.12 33.44 24.08
CA PRO A 594 11.46 34.73 24.21
C PRO A 594 11.13 35.11 25.67
N LEU A 595 10.39 34.25 26.38
CA LEU A 595 9.99 34.54 27.76
C LEU A 595 11.20 34.52 28.72
N PRO A 596 12.07 33.50 28.71
CA PRO A 596 13.26 33.52 29.57
C PRO A 596 14.20 34.68 29.25
N GLY A 597 14.37 35.03 27.97
CA GLY A 597 15.17 36.17 27.54
C GLY A 597 14.64 37.51 28.08
N ILE A 598 13.34 37.75 28.00
CA ILE A 598 12.70 38.96 28.57
C ILE A 598 12.86 39.00 30.10
N LEU A 599 12.67 37.86 30.77
CA LEU A 599 12.85 37.77 32.22
C LEU A 599 14.30 38.04 32.63
N LEU A 600 15.27 37.45 31.92
CA LEU A 600 16.68 37.72 32.13
C LEU A 600 17.02 39.18 31.87
N TRP A 601 16.59 39.75 30.74
CA TRP A 601 16.81 41.15 30.42
C TRP A 601 16.32 42.06 31.55
N ARG A 602 15.11 41.82 32.07
CA ARG A 602 14.57 42.55 33.22
C ARG A 602 15.38 42.32 34.50
N LEU A 603 15.83 41.10 34.76
CA LEU A 603 16.70 40.77 35.90
C LEU A 603 18.01 41.56 35.84
N TYR A 604 18.63 41.67 34.66
CA TYR A 604 19.87 42.43 34.47
C TYR A 604 19.64 43.94 34.52
N GLN A 605 18.50 44.45 34.04
CA GLN A 605 18.14 45.87 34.14
C GLN A 605 17.88 46.33 35.58
N GLN A 606 17.23 45.51 36.40
CA GLN A 606 16.83 45.89 37.76
C GLN A 606 18.01 45.99 38.75
N GLY A 607 19.21 45.53 38.37
CA GLY A 607 20.36 45.47 39.27
C GLY A 607 20.20 44.41 40.36
N ARG A 608 21.27 43.69 40.67
CA ARG A 608 21.25 42.57 41.63
C ARG A 608 21.49 43.09 43.04
N TYR A 609 20.42 43.43 43.76
CA TYR A 609 20.52 44.01 45.10
C TYR A 609 20.06 43.01 46.17
N HIS A 610 20.99 42.23 46.71
CA HIS A 610 20.89 41.66 48.06
C HIS A 610 22.29 41.46 48.66
N ASP A 611 22.38 41.35 49.98
CA ASP A 611 23.64 41.43 50.74
C ASP A 611 24.57 40.19 50.61
N LEU A 612 24.16 39.15 49.86
CA LEU A 612 24.82 37.83 49.83
C LEU A 612 25.29 37.43 48.43
N MET A 613 25.98 38.34 47.72
CA MET A 613 26.43 38.11 46.34
C MET A 613 27.56 37.08 46.22
N ASP A 614 28.27 36.80 47.31
CA ASP A 614 29.45 35.92 47.34
C ASP A 614 29.10 34.43 47.57
N ILE A 615 27.82 34.08 47.71
CA ILE A 615 27.34 32.69 47.85
C ILE A 615 26.32 32.36 46.76
N SER A 616 26.20 31.10 46.33
CA SER A 616 25.23 30.70 45.28
C SER A 616 23.78 31.06 45.65
N TYR A 617 22.97 31.43 44.65
CA TYR A 617 21.51 31.60 44.82
C TYR A 617 20.80 30.30 45.15
N PHE A 618 21.42 29.17 44.81
CA PHE A 618 20.80 27.85 44.94
C PHE A 618 21.33 27.17 46.19
N ARG A 619 20.40 26.59 46.96
CA ARG A 619 20.72 25.93 48.22
C ARG A 619 20.40 24.44 48.17
N GLU A 620 21.34 23.61 48.59
CA GLU A 620 21.17 22.17 48.79
C GLU A 620 20.81 21.86 50.26
N ASP A 621 20.12 20.75 50.49
CA ASP A 621 19.86 20.24 51.85
C ASP A 621 21.01 19.30 52.26
N GLY A 622 21.73 19.66 53.33
CA GLY A 622 22.87 18.92 53.85
C GLY A 622 22.55 17.53 54.41
N THR A 623 21.27 17.16 54.54
CA THR A 623 20.85 15.87 55.10
C THR A 623 20.69 14.74 54.06
N LEU A 624 20.75 15.04 52.75
CA LEU A 624 20.23 14.14 51.70
C LEU A 624 21.31 13.50 50.81
N ARG A 625 21.84 12.35 51.25
CA ARG A 625 22.17 11.21 50.36
C ARG A 625 21.33 9.96 50.68
N GLN A 626 20.12 10.13 51.21
CA GLN A 626 19.17 9.02 51.41
C GLN A 626 17.95 9.18 50.51
N LEU A 627 17.61 8.11 49.78
CA LEU A 627 16.49 8.04 48.86
C LEU A 627 15.17 7.91 49.63
N ARG A 628 14.55 9.03 50.04
CA ARG A 628 13.19 9.04 50.63
C ARG A 628 12.16 9.56 49.64
N LEU A 629 11.03 8.85 49.47
CA LEU A 629 9.83 9.34 48.80
C LEU A 629 9.09 10.29 49.77
N LEU A 630 9.05 11.58 49.46
CA LEU A 630 8.28 12.58 50.20
C LEU A 630 7.06 12.92 49.37
N ILE A 631 5.85 12.76 49.93
CA ILE A 631 4.58 13.14 49.31
C ILE A 631 4.22 14.54 49.80
N GLY A 632 4.16 15.50 48.88
CA GLY A 632 3.41 16.75 48.98
C GLY A 632 3.72 17.67 50.16
N ARG A 633 4.76 18.51 50.04
CA ARG A 633 4.82 19.82 50.72
C ARG A 633 5.42 20.86 49.77
N LEU A 634 4.80 22.04 49.70
CA LEU A 634 5.39 23.21 49.04
C LEU A 634 6.81 23.46 49.58
N PRO A 635 7.74 24.03 48.79
CA PRO A 635 9.04 24.48 49.27
C PRO A 635 8.83 25.69 50.19
N VAL A 636 8.34 25.44 51.39
CA VAL A 636 8.21 26.46 52.42
C VAL A 636 9.51 26.37 53.21
N ILE A 637 10.35 27.39 53.07
CA ILE A 637 11.44 27.60 54.02
C ILE A 637 10.82 27.50 55.41
N PRO A 638 11.27 26.58 56.26
CA PRO A 638 10.65 26.41 57.55
C PRO A 638 10.65 27.75 58.28
N ARG A 639 9.45 28.19 58.72
CA ARG A 639 9.30 29.46 59.42
C ARG A 639 10.25 29.55 60.61
N ASN A 640 10.48 28.42 61.28
CA ASN A 640 11.43 28.28 62.37
C ASN A 640 12.89 28.30 61.86
N PRO A 641 13.73 29.27 62.30
CA PRO A 641 15.13 29.42 61.89
C PRO A 641 16.02 28.19 62.14
N SER A 642 15.77 27.41 63.19
CA SER A 642 16.59 26.23 63.53
C SER A 642 16.59 25.15 62.45
N PHE A 643 15.51 25.06 61.68
CA PHE A 643 15.41 24.13 60.56
C PHE A 643 16.03 24.65 59.26
N ARG A 644 16.42 25.94 59.21
CA ARG A 644 17.08 26.59 58.06
C ARG A 644 18.57 26.29 58.00
N GLU A 645 19.20 25.94 59.12
CA GLU A 645 20.61 25.52 59.22
C GLU A 645 20.95 24.27 58.37
N ARG A 646 19.92 23.53 57.93
CA ARG A 646 20.07 22.36 57.06
C ARG A 646 20.32 22.73 55.59
N TYR A 647 20.06 23.97 55.17
CA TYR A 647 20.23 24.40 53.78
C TYR A 647 21.55 25.16 53.61
N MET A 648 22.43 24.62 52.78
CA MET A 648 23.73 25.23 52.46
C MET A 648 23.77 25.71 51.00
N PRO A 649 24.40 26.86 50.70
CA PRO A 649 24.59 27.29 49.32
C PRO A 649 25.46 26.28 48.55
N LEU A 650 25.24 26.15 47.24
CA LEU A 650 26.09 25.31 46.40
C LEU A 650 27.56 25.73 46.52
N LEU A 651 28.41 24.79 46.95
CA LEU A 651 29.84 25.04 47.12
C LEU A 651 30.55 25.06 45.77
N TRP A 652 31.30 26.14 45.51
CA TRP A 652 31.93 26.40 44.21
C TRP A 652 33.07 25.41 43.88
N ASP A 653 33.62 24.74 44.89
CA ASP A 653 34.89 24.02 44.82
C ASP A 653 34.74 22.50 44.76
N LYS A 654 33.50 21.99 44.70
CA LYS A 654 33.24 20.54 44.64
C LYS A 654 33.26 20.03 43.20
N ARG A 655 33.95 18.90 42.99
CA ARG A 655 33.82 18.11 41.75
C ARG A 655 32.36 17.70 41.57
N TRP A 656 31.86 17.73 40.34
CA TRP A 656 30.47 17.40 39.95
C TRP A 656 29.37 18.43 40.29
N ASN A 657 29.71 19.60 40.87
CA ASN A 657 28.69 20.61 41.18
C ASN A 657 27.91 21.11 39.95
N TRP A 658 28.52 21.06 38.78
CA TRP A 658 27.90 21.44 37.52
C TRP A 658 26.65 20.62 37.15
N LEU A 659 26.52 19.37 37.64
CA LEU A 659 25.35 18.54 37.39
C LEU A 659 24.08 19.12 38.02
N ASN A 660 24.21 19.91 39.08
CA ASN A 660 23.08 20.50 39.81
C ASN A 660 22.27 21.50 38.96
N TYR A 661 22.86 22.03 37.89
CA TYR A 661 22.17 22.94 36.98
C TYR A 661 21.27 22.21 35.96
N TYR A 662 21.54 20.94 35.67
CA TYR A 662 20.70 20.15 34.77
C TYR A 662 19.55 19.50 35.52
N ASP A 663 18.34 19.77 35.06
CA ASP A 663 17.13 19.20 35.63
C ASP A 663 16.81 17.85 34.96
N PHE A 664 17.48 16.78 35.42
CA PHE A 664 17.27 15.41 34.91
C PHE A 664 16.05 14.71 35.55
N SER A 665 15.05 15.45 36.02
CA SER A 665 14.10 14.92 37.00
C SER A 665 13.05 13.94 36.46
N LEU A 666 13.48 12.69 36.22
CA LEU A 666 12.77 11.49 36.67
C LEU A 666 12.91 11.32 38.21
N ASN A 667 13.93 11.93 38.81
CA ASN A 667 14.17 11.95 40.27
C ASN A 667 13.13 12.77 41.08
N ASN A 668 12.46 13.75 40.47
CA ASN A 668 11.31 14.46 41.09
C ASN A 668 9.96 13.77 40.80
N LEU A 669 9.95 12.65 40.06
CA LEU A 669 8.73 11.90 39.77
C LEU A 669 8.51 10.77 40.80
N VAL A 670 9.57 10.05 41.18
CA VAL A 670 9.47 9.07 42.29
C VAL A 670 9.37 9.81 43.63
N ARG A 671 9.98 10.99 43.77
CA ARG A 671 9.73 11.90 44.88
C ARG A 671 8.66 12.91 44.48
N LEU A 672 7.38 12.62 44.72
CA LEU A 672 6.28 13.61 44.65
C LEU A 672 6.44 14.73 45.70
N GLY A 673 7.59 15.40 45.74
CA GLY A 673 8.05 16.24 46.82
C GLY A 673 9.15 17.18 46.36
N PHE A 674 8.80 18.47 46.32
CA PHE A 674 9.58 19.65 45.97
C PHE A 674 10.95 19.72 46.68
N ASN A 675 11.98 19.18 46.02
CA ASN A 675 13.39 19.23 46.42
C ASN A 675 14.23 19.95 45.35
N ASP A 676 13.71 21.03 44.75
CA ASP A 676 14.46 21.85 43.79
C ASP A 676 15.38 22.82 44.55
N ILE A 677 16.68 22.83 44.22
CA ILE A 677 17.67 23.73 44.83
C ILE A 677 17.46 25.20 44.45
N ARG A 678 16.72 25.46 43.37
CA ARG A 678 16.52 26.80 42.78
C ARG A 678 15.49 27.66 43.49
N LEU A 679 14.69 27.10 44.39
CA LEU A 679 13.54 27.75 45.03
C LEU A 679 13.64 27.83 46.57
N ARG A 680 14.86 27.74 47.14
CA ARG A 680 15.05 27.59 48.60
C ARG A 680 15.69 28.77 49.32
N ASP A 681 16.13 29.80 48.59
CA ASP A 681 16.74 30.96 49.21
C ASP A 681 15.69 32.02 49.59
N GLU A 682 15.84 32.60 50.77
CA GLU A 682 15.03 33.72 51.28
C GLU A 682 15.24 34.99 50.47
N HIS A 683 16.44 35.14 49.88
CA HIS A 683 16.83 36.30 49.07
C HIS A 683 16.79 36.02 47.56
N LEU A 684 16.10 34.96 47.12
CA LEU A 684 15.98 34.64 45.70
C LEU A 684 15.16 35.71 44.96
N PRO A 685 15.70 36.34 43.90
CA PRO A 685 14.92 37.23 43.05
C PRO A 685 13.65 36.55 42.51
N GLY A 686 12.50 37.21 42.62
CA GLY A 686 11.22 36.68 42.14
C GLY A 686 11.23 36.30 40.65
N ILE A 687 12.07 36.95 39.85
CA ILE A 687 12.28 36.62 38.43
C ILE A 687 12.93 35.23 38.25
N ILE A 688 13.91 34.87 39.08
CA ILE A 688 14.56 33.55 39.03
C ILE A 688 13.57 32.46 39.46
N SER A 689 12.75 32.74 40.48
CA SER A 689 11.63 31.88 40.86
C SER A 689 10.65 31.69 39.69
N THR A 690 10.29 32.77 38.99
CA THR A 690 9.40 32.72 37.82
C THR A 690 9.99 31.89 36.68
N LEU A 691 11.29 31.99 36.42
CA LEU A 691 12.01 31.16 35.44
C LEU A 691 11.97 29.67 35.82
N ALA A 692 12.16 29.34 37.10
CA ALA A 692 12.10 27.97 37.58
C ALA A 692 10.69 27.39 37.44
N TRP A 693 9.64 28.17 37.77
CA TRP A 693 8.24 27.79 37.56
C TRP A 693 7.90 27.60 36.07
N TYR A 694 8.46 28.43 35.20
CA TYR A 694 8.30 28.26 33.75
C TYR A 694 8.91 26.94 33.27
N GLN A 695 10.16 26.63 33.64
CA GLN A 695 10.78 25.36 33.30
C GLN A 695 10.01 24.17 33.88
N TRP A 696 9.52 24.26 35.13
CA TRP A 696 8.71 23.21 35.75
C TRP A 696 7.41 22.95 34.99
N SER A 697 6.74 24.01 34.53
CA SER A 697 5.51 23.89 33.74
C SER A 697 5.78 23.16 32.42
N LEU A 698 6.90 23.47 31.75
CA LEU A 698 7.34 22.73 30.56
C LEU A 698 7.74 21.30 30.88
N GLY A 699 8.42 21.07 32.01
CA GLY A 699 8.82 19.74 32.49
C GLY A 699 7.61 18.84 32.77
N LEU A 700 6.55 19.37 33.38
CA LEU A 700 5.30 18.65 33.59
C LEU A 700 4.65 18.24 32.27
N LEU A 701 4.56 19.16 31.31
CA LEU A 701 4.04 18.88 29.97
C LEU A 701 4.89 17.82 29.26
N TYR A 702 6.22 17.92 29.34
CA TYR A 702 7.14 16.94 28.79
C TYR A 702 6.96 15.56 29.43
N ILE A 703 6.79 15.47 30.75
CA ILE A 703 6.56 14.20 31.45
C ILE A 703 5.24 13.57 31.01
N ILE A 704 4.16 14.36 30.92
CA ILE A 704 2.87 13.87 30.43
C ILE A 704 3.03 13.31 29.01
N LEU A 705 3.73 14.05 28.14
CA LEU A 705 4.01 13.65 26.76
C LEU A 705 4.86 12.38 26.70
N ALA A 706 5.92 12.29 27.50
CA ALA A 706 6.82 11.16 27.56
C ALA A 706 6.12 9.92 28.11
N GLY A 707 5.34 10.05 29.18
CA GLY A 707 4.54 8.97 29.76
C GLY A 707 3.47 8.47 28.78
N TRP A 708 2.77 9.38 28.11
CA TRP A 708 1.81 9.04 27.06
C TRP A 708 2.47 8.33 25.88
N THR A 709 3.67 8.76 25.49
CA THR A 709 4.45 8.12 24.42
C THR A 709 4.90 6.72 24.84
N LEU A 710 5.43 6.58 26.07
CA LEU A 710 5.88 5.30 26.62
C LEU A 710 4.75 4.27 26.64
N SER A 711 3.54 4.70 26.99
CA SER A 711 2.34 3.86 27.04
C SER A 711 1.94 3.33 25.65
N ARG A 712 2.30 4.04 24.58
CA ARG A 712 2.03 3.63 23.19
C ARG A 712 3.16 2.86 22.56
N THR A 713 4.41 3.05 22.99
CA THR A 713 5.58 2.40 22.40
C THR A 713 5.96 1.10 23.11
N ILE A 714 5.69 0.97 24.41
CA ILE A 714 6.02 -0.24 25.18
C ILE A 714 4.77 -1.10 25.37
N PRO A 715 4.71 -2.31 24.77
CA PRO A 715 3.60 -3.23 25.03
C PRO A 715 3.54 -3.59 26.53
N GLY A 716 2.34 -3.60 27.09
CA GLY A 716 2.09 -3.95 28.51
C GLY A 716 2.19 -2.79 29.51
N LEU A 717 2.82 -1.66 29.18
CA LEU A 717 2.88 -0.50 30.09
C LEU A 717 1.50 0.16 30.31
N ASN A 718 0.61 0.07 29.31
CA ASN A 718 -0.78 0.50 29.47
C ASN A 718 -1.50 -0.21 30.62
N LEU A 719 -1.15 -1.45 30.96
CA LEU A 719 -1.76 -2.16 32.10
C LEU A 719 -1.36 -1.56 33.45
N LEU A 720 -0.18 -0.97 33.57
CA LEU A 720 0.30 -0.32 34.81
C LEU A 720 -0.24 1.10 34.97
N ILE A 721 -0.48 1.82 33.87
CA ILE A 721 -0.99 3.21 33.88
C ILE A 721 -2.52 3.25 33.97
N TYR A 722 -3.22 2.21 33.49
CA TYR A 722 -4.68 2.05 33.58
C TYR A 722 -5.12 0.98 34.59
N LEU A 723 -4.39 0.82 35.70
CA LEU A 723 -4.96 0.15 36.87
C LEU A 723 -6.15 0.97 37.36
N LYS A 724 -7.35 0.51 36.98
CA LYS A 724 -8.63 0.91 37.56
C LYS A 724 -8.91 0.07 38.79
#